data_AF-G4N5M6-F1
#
_entry.id   AF-G4N5M6-F1
#
_cell.length_a   1.000
_cell.length_b   1.000
_cell.length_c   1.000
_cell.angle_alpha   90.00
_cell.angle_beta   90.00
_cell.angle_gamma   90.00
#
_symmetry.space_group_name_H-M   'P 1'
#
loop_
_entity.id
_entity.type
_entity.pdbx_description
1 polymer ?
#
loop_
_entity_poly.entity_id
_entity_poly.type
_entity_poly.pdbx_seq_one_letter_code
_entity_poly.pdbx_strand_id
1 'polypeptide(L)'
;MPVVSPEKLAQLQQHADNVRNICILAHVDHGKTSLTDALLATNGIISPKLAGKIRYMDSRPDEQARGITMESSAISLLFSMLRRSSPDAAPVAADYLINLIDSPGHIDFSSEVSTASRLCDGAVVLVDAVEGVCSQTVTVLRQTWTEKLKPLLVINKIDRLVTELKMSPSEANVHLSKILEQVNAVLGSFFQGERMEEDLNWRERIEERVAAAAAREAQAAGQQDEEAGDLSFQEKDDEDLYFAPEKNNVIFASAIDGWAFTVRQFAGLYEKKLGIKRSIMEKVLWGNFYLDPKTKKVLGPKHLKGRALKPMFVQLVLEPIWTVYAATMGKEYNGHSDAALLEKITKSLNINVPAHILRARDPRLLLTTVFASWLPLSVALLVSVVESLPSPKAAQAERLPELLRSCPGPDSIDSKIRDAMVQFKSSGDDPVVAYVSKMVSVPASELPENKRRNGPLSPEEARDIARKKRAEAAKAQAGASNGIDDLTSAIGSTSLDDDPISPAEPEAEAEAEHLIGFARIYSGSLSVGDSVYVLPPKFSPATPNADPKPQKVTVEALYMLMGRSLESLTTVPAGVVFGIKGLEGSGILKSGTLCGQLEGAVNLAGVGSAVGRPIVRVALEPENPADLDKMIAGLKLLVQSDPCAEYEQFASGEHVLLTAGELHLERCLTDLRERFARCEIQAGAPIVPYRETIVKAEEMRPPANKELGRGLVVAVSSSKQATITLKVSPLPKDVTDFLLKQSAAIKQLSSDPASNNDSASESGDKVEESQADEAFAGIEEAKTLSPDEFKSQLKEKLEFGKGREAWKSAAERIVSFGPRRTGPNILVDGTASGILPRIFGDDADKADAPSADERLKASHLSDKITYGFQLAMAQGPLCHEPVQGVAVVIENVEIADAAQDSSARDAIGRLTGEVIKAVQQGIHKGFLDWSPRLMLAMYSCEIQASTEVLGRVYDVLTRRRGNVLSEAMKEGTPFFTIQSLLPAAESFGFADEMRKRTSGAAQPQLIFTGFEILDEDPFWVPFTEDDLEDLGEYGDRENVAKRYMDSVRRRKGLLVEGRNVARDAEKQKNMKR
;
A
#
# COMPACT_ATOMS: atom_id res chain seq x y z
N MET A 1 34.35 12.98 -10.27
CA MET A 1 33.94 14.38 -10.58
C MET A 1 34.08 15.21 -9.31
N PRO A 2 34.25 16.54 -9.38
CA PRO A 2 34.22 17.38 -8.18
C PRO A 2 32.85 17.31 -7.50
N VAL A 3 32.81 17.51 -6.18
CA VAL A 3 31.58 17.58 -5.38
C VAL A 3 30.71 18.73 -5.91
N VAL A 4 29.44 18.44 -6.16
CA VAL A 4 28.49 19.41 -6.70
C VAL A 4 28.11 20.41 -5.60
N SER A 5 28.10 21.71 -5.91
CA SER A 5 27.65 22.72 -4.95
C SER A 5 26.12 22.75 -4.85
N PRO A 6 25.55 22.88 -3.63
CA PRO A 6 24.12 23.04 -3.39
C PRO A 6 23.47 24.16 -4.22
N GLU A 7 24.18 25.29 -4.34
CA GLU A 7 23.73 26.46 -5.10
C GLU A 7 23.49 26.13 -6.58
N LYS A 8 24.31 25.24 -7.16
CA LYS A 8 24.13 24.82 -8.55
C LYS A 8 22.89 23.94 -8.72
N LEU A 9 22.59 23.08 -7.74
CA LEU A 9 21.37 22.27 -7.74
C LEU A 9 20.13 23.17 -7.64
N ALA A 10 20.14 24.16 -6.75
CA ALA A 10 19.07 25.13 -6.59
C ALA A 10 18.82 25.97 -7.86
N GLN A 11 19.88 26.34 -8.59
CA GLN A 11 19.74 27.03 -9.89
C GLN A 11 19.06 26.14 -10.94
N LEU A 12 19.40 24.84 -10.98
CA LEU A 12 18.81 23.91 -11.95
C LEU A 12 17.35 23.60 -11.66
N GLN A 13 16.91 23.69 -10.40
CA GLN A 13 15.50 23.55 -10.03
C GLN A 13 14.60 24.57 -10.74
N GLN A 14 15.12 25.75 -11.08
CA GLN A 14 14.36 26.79 -11.81
C GLN A 14 14.08 26.39 -13.28
N HIS A 15 14.85 25.46 -13.84
CA HIS A 15 14.72 25.02 -15.22
C HIS A 15 13.98 23.68 -15.32
N ALA A 16 12.64 23.72 -15.24
CA ALA A 16 11.78 22.54 -15.22
C ALA A 16 12.00 21.54 -16.39
N ASP A 17 12.38 22.02 -17.58
CA ASP A 17 12.64 21.14 -18.74
C ASP A 17 13.85 20.20 -18.53
N ASN A 18 14.79 20.59 -17.66
CA ASN A 18 16.00 19.84 -17.34
C ASN A 18 15.88 19.05 -16.03
N VAL A 19 14.70 19.04 -15.40
CA VAL A 19 14.41 18.23 -14.21
C VAL A 19 13.84 16.88 -14.63
N ARG A 20 14.21 15.80 -13.92
CA ARG A 20 13.57 14.48 -14.03
C ARG A 20 13.31 13.93 -12.64
N ASN A 21 12.06 13.60 -12.33
CA ASN A 21 11.67 12.95 -11.08
C ASN A 21 11.49 11.46 -11.34
N ILE A 22 12.36 10.63 -10.75
CA ILE A 22 12.38 9.19 -10.97
C ILE A 22 12.26 8.43 -9.65
N CYS A 23 11.50 7.34 -9.64
CA CYS A 23 11.55 6.34 -8.57
C CYS A 23 12.23 5.07 -9.07
N ILE A 24 13.01 4.40 -8.20
CA ILE A 24 13.47 3.04 -8.48
C ILE A 24 12.50 2.07 -7.79
N LEU A 25 11.93 1.17 -8.58
CA LEU A 25 10.99 0.15 -8.12
C LEU A 25 11.55 -1.24 -8.44
N ALA A 26 11.54 -2.12 -7.44
CA ALA A 26 12.14 -3.43 -7.57
C ALA A 26 11.53 -4.41 -6.56
N HIS A 27 11.61 -5.70 -6.85
CA HIS A 27 11.46 -6.73 -5.82
C HIS A 27 12.62 -6.63 -4.81
N VAL A 28 12.41 -7.12 -3.59
CA VAL A 28 13.48 -7.37 -2.61
C VAL A 28 14.66 -8.06 -3.27
N ASP A 29 15.88 -7.63 -2.96
CA ASP A 29 17.14 -8.22 -3.45
C ASP A 29 17.40 -8.17 -4.96
N HIS A 30 16.58 -7.51 -5.79
CA HIS A 30 16.91 -7.28 -7.22
C HIS A 30 18.09 -6.30 -7.44
N GLY A 31 18.76 -5.84 -6.38
CA GLY A 31 19.95 -4.99 -6.44
C GLY A 31 19.66 -3.49 -6.54
N LYS A 32 18.49 -3.05 -6.05
CA LYS A 32 18.08 -1.64 -5.96
C LYS A 32 19.10 -0.77 -5.25
N THR A 33 19.44 -1.10 -4.00
CA THR A 33 20.38 -0.30 -3.19
C THR A 33 21.77 -0.25 -3.80
N SER A 34 22.24 -1.36 -4.40
CA SER A 34 23.51 -1.40 -5.13
C SER A 34 23.50 -0.50 -6.36
N LEU A 35 22.36 -0.44 -7.08
CA LEU A 35 22.17 0.45 -8.22
C LEU A 35 22.22 1.91 -7.76
N THR A 36 21.49 2.26 -6.69
CA THR A 36 21.45 3.60 -6.13
C THR A 36 22.84 4.06 -5.69
N ASP A 37 23.57 3.24 -4.93
CA ASP A 37 24.94 3.54 -4.49
C ASP A 37 25.89 3.81 -5.68
N ALA A 38 25.76 3.07 -6.78
CA ALA A 38 26.58 3.30 -7.98
C ALA A 38 26.32 4.69 -8.61
N LEU A 39 25.08 5.19 -8.54
CA LEU A 39 24.72 6.54 -9.00
C LEU A 39 25.29 7.63 -8.07
N LEU A 40 25.23 7.39 -6.76
CA LEU A 40 25.79 8.28 -5.75
C LEU A 40 27.31 8.41 -5.88
N ALA A 41 27.99 7.31 -6.18
CA ALA A 41 29.44 7.29 -6.35
C ALA A 41 29.90 8.12 -7.55
N THR A 42 29.09 8.14 -8.61
CA THR A 42 29.40 8.92 -9.82
C THR A 42 29.28 10.42 -9.58
N ASN A 43 28.31 10.82 -8.77
CA ASN A 43 28.09 12.21 -8.36
C ASN A 43 29.08 12.71 -7.30
N GLY A 44 29.98 11.84 -6.81
CA GLY A 44 30.99 12.21 -5.81
C GLY A 44 30.45 12.35 -4.38
N ILE A 45 29.22 11.88 -4.13
CA ILE A 45 28.60 11.88 -2.80
C ILE A 45 29.23 10.79 -1.93
N ILE A 46 29.45 9.61 -2.51
CA ILE A 46 30.18 8.51 -1.89
C ILE A 46 31.43 8.17 -2.70
N SER A 47 32.41 7.52 -2.06
CA SER A 47 33.58 7.03 -2.80
C SER A 47 33.22 5.77 -3.60
N PRO A 48 33.77 5.57 -4.81
CA PRO A 48 33.50 4.38 -5.62
C PRO A 48 33.85 3.05 -4.96
N LYS A 49 34.78 3.03 -3.99
CA LYS A 49 35.15 1.82 -3.23
C LYS A 49 34.10 1.40 -2.20
N LEU A 50 33.29 2.37 -1.77
CA LEU A 50 32.25 2.21 -0.75
C LEU A 50 30.86 1.96 -1.37
N ALA A 51 30.73 2.18 -2.68
CA ALA A 51 29.52 1.91 -3.45
C ALA A 51 29.13 0.43 -3.35
N GLY A 52 27.86 0.15 -3.03
CA GLY A 52 27.30 -1.18 -2.90
C GLY A 52 27.59 -1.85 -1.55
N LYS A 53 28.36 -1.20 -0.66
CA LYS A 53 28.67 -1.71 0.69
C LYS A 53 28.04 -0.89 1.81
N ILE A 54 28.03 0.43 1.66
CA ILE A 54 27.52 1.32 2.71
C ILE A 54 26.00 1.41 2.71
N ARG A 55 25.33 1.21 1.56
CA ARG A 55 23.89 1.41 1.41
C ARG A 55 23.49 2.79 1.92
N TYR A 56 23.95 3.84 1.24
CA TYR A 56 23.89 5.20 1.78
C TYR A 56 22.47 5.69 2.07
N MET A 57 21.51 5.30 1.23
CA MET A 57 20.09 5.68 1.35
C MET A 57 19.39 4.98 2.52
N ASP A 58 19.90 3.82 2.96
CA ASP A 58 19.39 3.12 4.14
C ASP A 58 19.99 3.82 5.38
N SER A 59 19.30 4.85 5.86
CA SER A 59 19.80 5.72 6.93
C SER A 59 19.69 5.07 8.31
N ARG A 60 18.69 4.20 8.48
CA ARG A 60 18.37 3.60 9.77
C ARG A 60 19.26 2.38 10.07
N PRO A 61 19.59 2.12 11.35
CA PRO A 61 20.46 1.00 11.73
C PRO A 61 19.81 -0.37 11.49
N ASP A 62 18.49 -0.46 11.67
CA ASP A 62 17.68 -1.66 11.42
C ASP A 62 17.64 -2.03 9.93
N GLU A 63 17.53 -1.04 9.02
CA GLU A 63 17.63 -1.23 7.57
C GLU A 63 19.00 -1.81 7.17
N GLN A 64 20.08 -1.26 7.72
CA GLN A 64 21.44 -1.74 7.43
C GLN A 64 21.66 -3.18 7.93
N ALA A 65 21.16 -3.49 9.13
CA ALA A 65 21.28 -4.81 9.74
C ALA A 65 20.48 -5.88 8.98
N ARG A 66 19.24 -5.58 8.58
CA ARG A 66 18.37 -6.49 7.82
C ARG A 66 18.74 -6.55 6.34
N GLY A 67 19.34 -5.48 5.82
CA GLY A 67 19.70 -5.31 4.43
C GLY A 67 18.55 -5.11 3.46
N ILE A 68 17.45 -4.56 3.97
CA ILE A 68 16.28 -4.18 3.20
C ILE A 68 15.98 -2.70 3.45
N THR A 69 15.59 -1.97 2.41
CA THR A 69 15.08 -0.61 2.55
C THR A 69 13.66 -0.68 3.09
N MET A 70 13.39 0.05 4.17
CA MET A 70 12.09 0.14 4.81
C MET A 70 11.47 1.51 4.60
N GLU A 71 12.26 2.57 4.52
CA GLU A 71 11.80 3.94 4.33
C GLU A 71 12.21 4.54 2.98
N SER A 72 11.25 5.18 2.30
CA SER A 72 11.51 5.92 1.06
C SER A 72 12.35 7.17 1.32
N SER A 73 13.49 7.28 0.63
CA SER A 73 14.42 8.41 0.74
C SER A 73 14.67 9.07 -0.62
N ALA A 74 14.82 10.39 -0.64
CA ALA A 74 15.02 11.16 -1.87
C ALA A 74 16.41 11.81 -1.93
N ILE A 75 16.99 11.86 -3.12
CA ILE A 75 18.26 12.54 -3.38
C ILE A 75 18.26 13.23 -4.74
N SER A 76 18.82 14.43 -4.81
CA SER A 76 19.01 15.16 -6.06
C SER A 76 20.42 14.93 -6.64
N LEU A 77 20.48 14.52 -7.90
CA LEU A 77 21.71 14.21 -8.64
C LEU A 77 21.91 15.20 -9.79
N LEU A 78 23.17 15.56 -10.06
CA LEU A 78 23.55 16.40 -11.20
C LEU A 78 24.09 15.52 -12.32
N PHE A 79 23.50 15.60 -13.51
CA PHE A 79 24.03 14.94 -14.69
C PHE A 79 24.30 15.94 -15.81
N SER A 80 25.56 16.03 -16.24
CA SER A 80 25.96 16.89 -17.37
C SER A 80 26.15 16.03 -18.62
N MET A 81 25.46 16.40 -19.70
CA MET A 81 25.52 15.70 -20.98
C MET A 81 25.86 16.68 -22.11
N LEU A 82 26.77 16.27 -23.00
CA LEU A 82 27.07 17.01 -24.22
C LEU A 82 26.01 16.74 -25.29
N ARG A 83 25.12 17.69 -25.53
CA ARG A 83 24.15 17.64 -26.63
C ARG A 83 24.68 18.32 -27.87
N ARG A 84 24.35 17.78 -29.04
CA ARG A 84 24.50 18.48 -30.32
C ARG A 84 23.11 18.84 -30.83
N SER A 85 22.86 20.12 -31.10
CA SER A 85 21.58 20.58 -31.64
C SER A 85 21.36 20.14 -33.09
N SER A 86 22.44 19.81 -33.81
CA SER A 86 22.43 19.21 -35.16
C SER A 86 23.71 18.36 -35.36
N PRO A 87 23.77 17.46 -36.35
CA PRO A 87 24.96 16.62 -36.61
C PRO A 87 26.26 17.41 -36.77
N ASP A 88 26.16 18.62 -37.31
CA ASP A 88 27.28 19.54 -37.61
C ASP A 88 27.52 20.61 -36.53
N ALA A 89 26.65 20.72 -35.52
CA ALA A 89 26.80 21.68 -34.43
C ALA A 89 27.81 21.22 -33.37
N ALA A 90 28.55 22.17 -32.80
CA ALA A 90 29.45 21.92 -31.68
C ALA A 90 28.65 21.39 -30.47
N PRO A 91 29.18 20.40 -29.73
CA PRO A 91 28.51 19.86 -28.56
C PRO A 91 28.42 20.92 -27.44
N VAL A 92 27.20 21.21 -26.99
CA VAL A 92 26.88 22.10 -25.87
C VAL A 92 26.63 21.24 -24.63
N ALA A 93 27.25 21.59 -23.50
CA ALA A 93 26.98 20.93 -22.23
C ALA A 93 25.60 21.36 -21.71
N ALA A 94 24.71 20.39 -21.54
CA ALA A 94 23.39 20.56 -20.92
C ALA A 94 23.41 19.85 -19.56
N ASP A 95 23.11 20.60 -18.51
CA ASP A 95 23.05 20.12 -17.13
C ASP A 95 21.61 19.75 -16.78
N TYR A 96 21.42 18.57 -16.20
CA TYR A 96 20.15 18.00 -15.78
C TYR A 96 20.14 17.74 -14.28
N LEU A 97 19.00 18.00 -13.65
CA LEU A 97 18.73 17.66 -12.26
C LEU A 97 17.85 16.42 -12.22
N ILE A 98 18.32 15.37 -11.57
CA ILE A 98 17.59 14.11 -11.45
C ILE A 98 17.26 13.91 -9.98
N ASN A 99 15.98 14.07 -9.64
CA ASN A 99 15.47 13.76 -8.32
C ASN A 99 15.16 12.26 -8.27
N LEU A 100 15.99 11.52 -7.53
CA LEU A 100 15.91 10.09 -7.38
C LEU A 100 15.23 9.77 -6.04
N ILE A 101 14.10 9.06 -6.09
CA ILE A 101 13.44 8.50 -4.92
C ILE A 101 13.74 7.00 -4.87
N ASP A 102 14.41 6.57 -3.81
CA ASP A 102 14.65 5.17 -3.53
C ASP A 102 13.48 4.62 -2.70
N SER A 103 12.70 3.71 -3.26
CA SER A 103 11.45 3.19 -2.65
C SER A 103 11.66 1.78 -2.09
N PRO A 104 11.01 1.39 -0.99
CA PRO A 104 11.25 0.09 -0.38
C PRO A 104 10.85 -1.06 -1.31
N GLY A 105 11.64 -2.13 -1.26
CA GLY A 105 11.43 -3.30 -2.12
C GLY A 105 10.55 -4.36 -1.48
N HIS A 106 10.04 -4.19 -0.27
CA HIS A 106 9.25 -5.21 0.45
C HIS A 106 7.75 -4.87 0.43
N ILE A 107 6.89 -5.90 0.37
CA ILE A 107 5.44 -5.72 0.20
C ILE A 107 4.75 -5.05 1.39
N ASP A 108 5.21 -5.31 2.61
CA ASP A 108 4.74 -4.65 3.84
C ASP A 108 4.87 -3.12 3.80
N PHE A 109 5.77 -2.60 2.94
CA PHE A 109 5.98 -1.15 2.74
C PHE A 109 5.44 -0.68 1.38
N SER A 110 4.49 -1.41 0.79
CA SER A 110 3.85 -1.05 -0.50
C SER A 110 3.14 0.31 -0.46
N SER A 111 2.62 0.71 0.71
CA SER A 111 2.08 2.06 0.93
C SER A 111 3.12 3.14 0.67
N GLU A 112 4.35 2.92 1.13
CA GLU A 112 5.46 3.84 0.87
C GLU A 112 5.83 3.89 -0.60
N VAL A 113 5.88 2.74 -1.26
CA VAL A 113 6.12 2.66 -2.71
C VAL A 113 5.07 3.48 -3.47
N SER A 114 3.80 3.37 -3.07
CA SER A 114 2.71 4.16 -3.65
C SER A 114 2.92 5.66 -3.44
N THR A 115 3.15 6.10 -2.20
CA THR A 115 3.39 7.53 -1.89
C THR A 115 4.60 8.12 -2.62
N ALA A 116 5.68 7.33 -2.76
CA ALA A 116 6.88 7.72 -3.50
C ALA A 116 6.62 7.80 -5.01
N SER A 117 5.95 6.79 -5.58
CA SER A 117 5.65 6.72 -7.01
C SER A 117 4.79 7.91 -7.47
N ARG A 118 3.87 8.38 -6.63
CA ARG A 118 2.96 9.48 -6.95
C ARG A 118 3.67 10.81 -7.19
N LEU A 119 4.79 11.06 -6.49
CA LEU A 119 5.62 12.25 -6.66
C LEU A 119 6.49 12.20 -7.94
N CYS A 120 6.70 11.02 -8.53
CA CYS A 120 7.56 10.85 -9.69
C CYS A 120 6.83 11.06 -11.03
N ASP A 121 7.63 11.21 -12.10
CA ASP A 121 7.16 11.30 -13.49
C ASP A 121 7.56 10.05 -14.30
N GLY A 122 8.59 9.35 -13.85
CA GLY A 122 9.03 8.09 -14.45
C GLY A 122 9.48 7.10 -13.38
N ALA A 123 9.51 5.82 -13.77
CA ALA A 123 9.90 4.73 -12.91
C ALA A 123 11.02 3.91 -13.55
N VAL A 124 12.01 3.51 -12.76
CA VAL A 124 13.06 2.58 -13.15
C VAL A 124 12.72 1.24 -12.51
N VAL A 125 12.25 0.28 -13.32
CA VAL A 125 11.81 -1.04 -12.88
C VAL A 125 12.95 -2.03 -12.99
N LEU A 126 13.40 -2.61 -11.88
CA LEU A 126 14.49 -3.58 -11.85
C LEU A 126 13.97 -5.02 -11.83
N VAL A 127 14.51 -5.83 -12.74
CA VAL A 127 14.25 -7.26 -12.84
C VAL A 127 15.57 -8.01 -12.76
N ASP A 128 15.69 -9.00 -11.88
CA ASP A 128 16.86 -9.86 -11.79
C ASP A 128 16.90 -10.81 -13.01
N ALA A 129 18.05 -10.90 -13.67
CA ALA A 129 18.28 -11.79 -14.80
C ALA A 129 18.19 -13.28 -14.44
N VAL A 130 18.36 -13.67 -13.18
CA VAL A 130 18.27 -15.06 -12.72
C VAL A 130 16.85 -15.41 -12.27
N GLU A 131 16.26 -14.57 -11.42
CA GLU A 131 14.94 -14.82 -10.83
C GLU A 131 13.82 -14.52 -11.83
N GLY A 132 14.02 -13.53 -12.72
CA GLY A 132 13.06 -13.14 -13.75
C GLY A 132 11.87 -12.36 -13.18
N VAL A 133 10.69 -12.51 -13.80
CA VAL A 133 9.48 -11.79 -13.40
C VAL A 133 8.77 -12.52 -12.26
N CYS A 134 8.67 -11.91 -11.09
CA CYS A 134 8.00 -12.45 -9.91
C CYS A 134 6.68 -11.70 -9.64
N SER A 135 5.83 -12.23 -8.78
CA SER A 135 4.57 -11.60 -8.32
C SER A 135 4.74 -10.15 -7.85
N GLN A 136 5.81 -9.85 -7.11
CA GLN A 136 6.09 -8.48 -6.69
C GLN A 136 6.49 -7.59 -7.87
N THR A 137 7.21 -8.13 -8.87
CA THR A 137 7.49 -7.41 -10.12
C THR A 137 6.19 -7.04 -10.84
N VAL A 138 5.20 -7.95 -10.86
CA VAL A 138 3.86 -7.68 -11.39
C VAL A 138 3.16 -6.56 -10.60
N THR A 139 3.26 -6.59 -9.27
CA THR A 139 2.68 -5.56 -8.39
C THR A 139 3.33 -4.20 -8.60
N VAL A 140 4.67 -4.17 -8.75
CA VAL A 140 5.43 -2.96 -9.08
C VAL A 140 5.05 -2.41 -10.45
N LEU A 141 4.94 -3.27 -11.46
CA LEU A 141 4.52 -2.87 -12.81
C LEU A 141 3.07 -2.35 -12.79
N ARG A 142 2.19 -2.98 -12.03
CA ARG A 142 0.81 -2.51 -11.81
C ARG A 142 0.81 -1.13 -11.15
N GLN A 143 1.65 -0.91 -10.14
CA GLN A 143 1.79 0.41 -9.50
C GLN A 143 2.24 1.48 -10.51
N THR A 144 3.23 1.17 -11.36
CA THR A 144 3.64 2.12 -12.42
C THR A 144 2.53 2.41 -13.41
N TRP A 145 1.70 1.41 -13.71
CA TRP A 145 0.56 1.53 -14.61
C TRP A 145 -0.54 2.41 -14.02
N THR A 146 -0.98 2.11 -12.81
CA THR A 146 -2.06 2.83 -12.12
C THR A 146 -1.69 4.29 -11.90
N GLU A 147 -0.42 4.58 -11.56
CA GLU A 147 0.07 5.95 -11.40
C GLU A 147 0.47 6.62 -12.72
N LYS A 148 0.27 5.96 -13.88
CA LYS A 148 0.60 6.45 -15.22
C LYS A 148 2.04 6.99 -15.33
N LEU A 149 2.98 6.29 -14.70
CA LEU A 149 4.40 6.60 -14.77
C LEU A 149 5.00 5.97 -16.02
N LYS A 150 5.88 6.70 -16.71
CA LYS A 150 6.63 6.11 -17.83
C LYS A 150 7.72 5.15 -17.29
N PRO A 151 7.65 3.84 -17.57
CA PRO A 151 8.60 2.89 -17.00
C PRO A 151 9.83 2.71 -17.88
N LEU A 152 10.98 2.48 -17.25
CA LEU A 152 12.24 2.05 -17.85
C LEU A 152 12.66 0.72 -17.24
N LEU A 153 12.86 -0.30 -18.07
CA LEU A 153 13.23 -1.63 -17.60
C LEU A 153 14.75 -1.76 -17.47
N VAL A 154 15.21 -2.19 -16.29
CA VAL A 154 16.60 -2.54 -16.03
C VAL A 154 16.68 -4.02 -15.70
N ILE A 155 17.28 -4.81 -16.59
CA ILE A 155 17.60 -6.21 -16.32
C ILE A 155 18.95 -6.24 -15.60
N ASN A 156 18.92 -6.49 -14.30
CA ASN A 156 20.08 -6.47 -13.41
C ASN A 156 20.64 -7.88 -13.14
N LYS A 157 21.82 -7.95 -12.51
CA LYS A 157 22.51 -9.20 -12.12
C LYS A 157 22.88 -10.14 -13.28
N ILE A 158 23.18 -9.57 -14.45
CA ILE A 158 23.64 -10.35 -15.61
C ILE A 158 24.97 -11.07 -15.31
N ASP A 159 25.77 -10.55 -14.39
CA ASP A 159 26.99 -11.21 -13.87
C ASP A 159 26.71 -12.64 -13.38
N ARG A 160 25.58 -12.89 -12.73
CA ARG A 160 25.22 -14.22 -12.22
C ARG A 160 24.98 -15.23 -13.34
N LEU A 161 24.52 -14.80 -14.51
CA LEU A 161 24.41 -15.67 -15.69
C LEU A 161 25.79 -16.18 -16.14
N VAL A 162 26.82 -15.35 -15.95
CA VAL A 162 28.21 -15.64 -16.31
C VAL A 162 28.89 -16.48 -15.23
N THR A 163 28.81 -16.07 -13.96
CA THR A 163 29.63 -16.64 -12.88
C THR A 163 28.97 -17.79 -12.15
N GLU A 164 27.64 -17.72 -11.92
CA GLU A 164 26.90 -18.74 -11.16
C GLU A 164 26.32 -19.81 -12.09
N LEU A 165 25.47 -19.41 -13.03
CA LEU A 165 24.80 -20.34 -13.96
C LEU A 165 25.72 -20.81 -15.09
N LYS A 166 26.85 -20.13 -15.32
CA LYS A 166 27.86 -20.45 -16.34
C LYS A 166 27.27 -20.68 -17.74
N MET A 167 26.25 -19.88 -18.08
CA MET A 167 25.59 -19.96 -19.39
C MET A 167 26.53 -19.51 -20.50
N SER A 168 26.36 -20.08 -21.69
CA SER A 168 27.00 -19.54 -22.89
C SER A 168 26.33 -18.23 -23.33
N PRO A 169 27.03 -17.33 -24.06
CA PRO A 169 26.44 -16.10 -24.57
C PRO A 169 25.16 -16.31 -25.41
N SER A 170 25.07 -17.43 -26.14
CA SER A 170 23.89 -17.77 -26.93
C SER A 170 22.70 -18.14 -26.06
N GLU A 171 22.91 -18.95 -25.01
CA GLU A 171 21.87 -19.31 -24.05
C GLU A 171 21.40 -18.09 -23.26
N ALA A 172 22.34 -17.24 -22.83
CA ALA A 172 22.04 -16.00 -22.13
C ALA A 172 21.17 -15.06 -22.98
N ASN A 173 21.40 -14.95 -24.30
CA ASN A 173 20.54 -14.16 -25.18
C ASN A 173 19.11 -14.70 -25.25
N VAL A 174 18.94 -16.01 -25.37
CA VAL A 174 17.60 -16.64 -25.36
C VAL A 174 16.91 -16.38 -24.02
N HIS A 175 17.64 -16.49 -22.92
CA HIS A 175 17.13 -16.24 -21.58
C HIS A 175 16.69 -14.78 -21.38
N LEU A 176 17.52 -13.81 -21.77
CA LEU A 176 17.18 -12.38 -21.68
C LEU A 176 15.96 -12.01 -22.54
N SER A 177 15.82 -12.60 -23.73
CA SER A 177 14.63 -12.41 -24.58
C SER A 177 13.37 -12.96 -23.90
N LYS A 178 13.44 -14.13 -23.26
CA LYS A 178 12.31 -14.69 -22.52
C LYS A 178 11.87 -13.82 -21.35
N ILE A 179 12.81 -13.26 -20.59
CA ILE A 179 12.49 -12.33 -19.50
C ILE A 179 11.75 -11.10 -20.05
N LEU A 180 12.22 -10.55 -21.16
CA LEU A 180 11.57 -9.41 -21.81
C LEU A 180 10.15 -9.75 -22.29
N GLU A 181 9.96 -10.93 -22.90
CA GLU A 181 8.65 -11.43 -23.30
C GLU A 181 7.70 -11.59 -22.11
N GLN A 182 8.18 -12.11 -20.98
CA GLN A 182 7.40 -12.23 -19.75
C GLN A 182 6.96 -10.88 -19.20
N VAL A 183 7.85 -9.89 -19.14
CA VAL A 183 7.50 -8.53 -18.69
C VAL A 183 6.46 -7.90 -19.62
N ASN A 184 6.64 -8.04 -20.93
CA ASN A 184 5.69 -7.51 -21.92
C ASN A 184 4.33 -8.23 -21.88
N ALA A 185 4.29 -9.53 -21.58
CA ALA A 185 3.04 -10.26 -21.38
C ALA A 185 2.26 -9.72 -20.17
N VAL A 186 2.95 -9.36 -19.09
CA VAL A 186 2.34 -8.73 -17.91
C VAL A 186 1.77 -7.36 -18.27
N LEU A 187 2.53 -6.50 -18.96
CA LEU A 187 2.02 -5.19 -19.42
C LEU A 187 0.84 -5.33 -20.39
N GLY A 188 0.90 -6.30 -21.31
CA GLY A 188 -0.19 -6.60 -22.24
C GLY A 188 -1.47 -7.02 -21.51
N SER A 189 -1.35 -7.74 -20.38
CA SER A 189 -2.51 -8.09 -19.56
C SER A 189 -3.19 -6.87 -18.93
N PHE A 190 -2.42 -5.86 -18.50
CA PHE A 190 -2.96 -4.62 -17.94
C PHE A 190 -3.64 -3.77 -19.01
N PHE A 191 -3.00 -3.64 -20.17
CA PHE A 191 -3.57 -2.91 -21.30
C PHE A 191 -4.87 -3.54 -21.81
N GLN A 192 -4.91 -4.87 -21.94
CA GLN A 192 -6.14 -5.58 -22.32
C GLN A 192 -7.25 -5.38 -21.28
N GLY A 193 -6.92 -5.39 -19.98
CA GLY A 193 -7.87 -5.09 -18.91
C GLY A 193 -8.48 -3.70 -19.04
N GLU A 194 -7.64 -2.66 -19.11
CA GLU A 194 -8.11 -1.27 -19.25
C GLU A 194 -8.89 -1.07 -20.56
N ARG A 195 -8.47 -1.70 -21.66
CA ARG A 195 -9.19 -1.64 -22.94
C ARG A 195 -10.59 -2.27 -22.85
N MET A 196 -10.72 -3.39 -22.13
CA MET A 196 -12.04 -4.01 -21.90
C MET A 196 -12.93 -3.09 -21.07
N GLU A 197 -12.38 -2.44 -20.05
CA GLU A 197 -13.10 -1.43 -19.26
C GLU A 197 -13.50 -0.21 -20.10
N GLU A 198 -12.60 0.34 -20.91
CA GLU A 198 -12.89 1.47 -21.79
C GLU A 198 -13.97 1.14 -22.83
N ASP A 199 -13.94 -0.06 -23.43
CA ASP A 199 -14.98 -0.55 -24.37
C ASP A 199 -16.34 -0.70 -23.67
N LEU A 200 -16.37 -1.25 -22.46
CA LEU A 200 -17.60 -1.33 -21.66
C LEU A 200 -18.15 0.07 -21.34
N ASN A 201 -17.29 0.98 -20.88
CA ASN A 201 -17.66 2.37 -20.55
C ASN A 201 -18.15 3.14 -21.79
N TRP A 202 -17.55 2.87 -22.95
CA TRP A 202 -17.95 3.45 -24.21
C TRP A 202 -19.33 2.98 -24.64
N ARG A 203 -19.58 1.66 -24.57
CA ARG A 203 -20.90 1.07 -24.87
C ARG A 203 -21.98 1.63 -23.96
N GLU A 204 -21.72 1.67 -22.65
CA GLU A 204 -22.64 2.27 -21.67
C GLU A 204 -22.94 3.74 -22.00
N ARG A 205 -21.93 4.56 -22.32
CA ARG A 205 -22.14 5.98 -22.68
C ARG A 205 -22.91 6.16 -23.98
N ILE A 206 -22.72 5.29 -24.97
CA ILE A 206 -23.52 5.31 -26.19
C ILE A 206 -24.96 4.93 -25.87
N GLU A 207 -25.17 3.85 -25.11
CA GLU A 207 -26.50 3.40 -24.71
C GLU A 207 -27.23 4.46 -23.89
N GLU A 208 -26.57 5.12 -22.94
CA GLU A 208 -27.12 6.26 -22.17
C GLU A 208 -27.48 7.43 -23.08
N ARG A 209 -26.62 7.79 -24.04
CA ARG A 209 -26.91 8.89 -24.99
C ARG A 209 -28.04 8.54 -25.94
N VAL A 210 -28.11 7.30 -26.42
CA VAL A 210 -29.20 6.81 -27.28
C VAL A 210 -30.51 6.76 -26.48
N ALA A 211 -30.48 6.29 -25.23
CA ALA A 211 -31.62 6.30 -24.33
C ALA A 211 -32.08 7.72 -23.99
N ALA A 212 -31.15 8.65 -23.74
CA ALA A 212 -31.45 10.06 -23.50
C ALA A 212 -31.98 10.77 -24.77
N ALA A 213 -31.47 10.43 -25.94
CA ALA A 213 -31.98 10.91 -27.23
C ALA A 213 -33.40 10.38 -27.50
N ALA A 214 -33.63 9.08 -27.27
CA ALA A 214 -34.95 8.46 -27.39
C ALA A 214 -35.96 9.04 -26.37
N ALA A 215 -35.53 9.35 -25.15
CA ALA A 215 -36.34 10.03 -24.14
C ALA A 215 -36.65 11.50 -24.51
N ARG A 216 -35.71 12.19 -25.17
CA ARG A 216 -35.93 13.54 -25.73
C ARG A 216 -36.85 13.52 -26.94
N GLU A 217 -36.72 12.54 -27.84
CA GLU A 217 -37.64 12.34 -28.97
C GLU A 217 -39.05 11.99 -28.51
N ALA A 218 -39.19 11.24 -27.41
CA ALA A 218 -40.48 10.98 -26.79
C ALA A 218 -41.15 12.24 -26.19
N GLN A 219 -40.37 13.27 -25.84
CA GLN A 219 -40.86 14.54 -25.29
C GLN A 219 -41.02 15.65 -26.34
N ALA A 220 -40.30 15.60 -27.45
CA ALA A 220 -40.36 16.58 -28.53
C ALA A 220 -40.90 15.94 -29.82
N ALA A 221 -42.20 16.07 -30.05
CA ALA A 221 -42.83 15.64 -31.29
C ALA A 221 -42.38 16.53 -32.46
N GLY A 222 -41.36 16.06 -33.19
CA GLY A 222 -41.09 16.45 -34.57
C GLY A 222 -40.10 17.60 -34.77
N GLN A 223 -38.80 17.30 -34.68
CA GLN A 223 -37.77 17.90 -35.52
C GLN A 223 -36.57 16.94 -35.60
N GLN A 224 -36.30 16.44 -36.80
CA GLN A 224 -35.11 15.64 -37.12
C GLN A 224 -33.91 16.57 -37.19
N ASP A 225 -32.99 16.47 -36.23
CA ASP A 225 -31.63 16.98 -36.39
C ASP A 225 -30.71 15.78 -36.69
N GLU A 226 -30.31 15.68 -37.95
CA GLU A 226 -29.19 14.86 -38.40
C GLU A 226 -27.87 15.58 -38.04
N GLU A 227 -27.41 15.45 -36.80
CA GLU A 227 -25.98 15.62 -36.47
C GLU A 227 -25.46 14.35 -35.78
N ALA A 228 -25.45 13.25 -36.55
CA ALA A 228 -24.59 12.12 -36.26
C ALA A 228 -23.14 12.52 -36.59
N GLY A 229 -22.52 13.26 -35.67
CA GLY A 229 -21.08 13.49 -35.68
C GLY A 229 -20.36 12.15 -35.57
N ASP A 230 -19.60 11.82 -36.62
CA ASP A 230 -18.80 10.61 -36.80
C ASP A 230 -17.90 10.36 -35.58
N LEU A 231 -18.31 9.44 -34.70
CA LEU A 231 -17.57 9.01 -33.52
C LEU A 231 -17.05 7.58 -33.76
N SER A 232 -16.05 7.47 -34.61
CA SER A 232 -15.23 6.26 -34.66
C SER A 232 -14.46 6.11 -33.34
N PHE A 233 -14.54 4.94 -32.72
CA PHE A 233 -13.65 4.57 -31.62
C PHE A 233 -12.21 4.61 -32.16
N GLN A 234 -11.42 5.58 -31.71
CA GLN A 234 -10.00 5.63 -32.06
C GLN A 234 -9.29 4.54 -31.28
N GLU A 235 -8.88 3.47 -31.96
CA GLU A 235 -8.02 2.45 -31.38
C GLU A 235 -6.71 3.13 -30.93
N LYS A 236 -6.47 3.17 -29.62
CA LYS A 236 -5.18 3.59 -29.08
C LYS A 236 -4.15 2.54 -29.48
N ASP A 237 -3.10 2.99 -30.15
CA ASP A 237 -1.94 2.17 -30.50
C ASP A 237 -1.18 1.77 -29.22
N ASP A 238 -0.79 0.51 -29.11
CA ASP A 238 -0.12 -0.07 -27.93
C ASP A 238 1.40 -0.20 -28.12
N GLU A 239 1.93 0.16 -29.30
CA GLU A 239 3.34 0.00 -29.62
C GLU A 239 4.27 0.66 -28.60
N ASP A 240 3.92 1.84 -28.08
CA ASP A 240 4.76 2.63 -27.17
C ASP A 240 4.80 2.11 -25.73
N LEU A 241 3.98 1.11 -25.43
CA LEU A 241 3.90 0.49 -24.12
C LEU A 241 4.99 -0.56 -23.88
N TYR A 242 5.31 -1.33 -24.92
CA TYR A 242 6.14 -2.51 -24.77
C TYR A 242 7.62 -2.19 -24.61
N PHE A 243 8.30 -2.96 -23.75
CA PHE A 243 9.73 -2.89 -23.59
C PHE A 243 10.42 -3.52 -24.81
N ALA A 244 11.24 -2.71 -25.48
CA ALA A 244 11.98 -3.09 -26.67
C ALA A 244 13.37 -2.44 -26.64
N PRO A 245 14.47 -3.22 -26.57
CA PRO A 245 15.82 -2.67 -26.51
C PRO A 245 16.18 -1.70 -27.65
N GLU A 246 15.52 -1.82 -28.81
CA GLU A 246 15.65 -0.89 -29.94
C GLU A 246 15.05 0.50 -29.67
N LYS A 247 14.04 0.62 -28.81
CA LYS A 247 13.43 1.89 -28.37
C LYS A 247 14.22 2.57 -27.24
N ASN A 248 15.32 1.99 -26.79
CA ASN A 248 16.15 2.49 -25.66
C ASN A 248 15.38 2.58 -24.33
N ASN A 249 14.35 1.75 -24.13
CA ASN A 249 13.61 1.63 -22.87
C ASN A 249 14.04 0.40 -22.02
N VAL A 250 15.02 -0.37 -22.50
CA VAL A 250 15.63 -1.52 -21.78
C VAL A 250 17.12 -1.29 -21.57
N ILE A 251 17.57 -1.55 -20.35
CA ILE A 251 18.96 -1.43 -19.92
C ILE A 251 19.42 -2.77 -19.36
N PHE A 252 20.60 -3.22 -19.78
CA PHE A 252 21.23 -4.43 -19.28
C PHE A 252 22.33 -4.05 -18.29
N ALA A 253 22.26 -4.53 -17.06
CA ALA A 253 23.12 -4.07 -15.97
C ALA A 253 23.66 -5.19 -15.08
N SER A 254 24.80 -4.89 -14.47
CA SER A 254 25.29 -5.53 -13.25
C SER A 254 25.66 -4.42 -12.26
N ALA A 255 24.79 -4.21 -11.28
CA ALA A 255 25.02 -3.19 -10.25
C ALA A 255 26.20 -3.53 -9.32
N ILE A 256 26.48 -4.82 -9.10
CA ILE A 256 27.58 -5.28 -8.24
C ILE A 256 28.94 -5.00 -8.91
N ASP A 257 29.07 -5.32 -10.20
CA ASP A 257 30.30 -5.09 -10.94
C ASP A 257 30.40 -3.67 -11.52
N GLY A 258 29.34 -2.86 -11.38
CA GLY A 258 29.33 -1.43 -11.68
C GLY A 258 29.22 -1.08 -13.17
N TRP A 259 28.67 -1.97 -14.00
CA TRP A 259 28.45 -1.70 -15.42
C TRP A 259 27.01 -1.82 -15.85
N ALA A 260 26.64 -1.05 -16.87
CA ALA A 260 25.40 -1.21 -17.59
C ALA A 260 25.58 -0.73 -19.03
N PHE A 261 24.74 -1.24 -19.92
CA PHE A 261 24.74 -0.82 -21.31
C PHE A 261 23.34 -0.78 -21.90
N THR A 262 23.20 -0.01 -22.96
CA THR A 262 22.05 -0.05 -23.86
C THR A 262 22.49 -0.43 -25.26
N VAL A 263 21.56 -1.00 -26.05
CA VAL A 263 21.80 -1.33 -27.46
C VAL A 263 22.25 -0.08 -28.22
N ARG A 264 21.71 1.09 -27.86
CA ARG A 264 22.06 2.39 -28.40
C ARG A 264 23.53 2.77 -28.21
N GLN A 265 24.12 2.49 -27.05
CA GLN A 265 25.55 2.75 -26.80
C GLN A 265 26.42 1.89 -27.73
N PHE A 266 26.11 0.61 -27.85
CA PHE A 266 26.83 -0.30 -28.74
C PHE A 266 26.63 0.04 -30.22
N ALA A 267 25.44 0.49 -30.62
CA ALA A 267 25.19 0.99 -31.97
C ALA A 267 26.14 2.14 -32.33
N GLY A 268 26.33 3.10 -31.42
CA GLY A 268 27.28 4.21 -31.63
C GLY A 268 28.76 3.78 -31.67
N LEU A 269 29.15 2.76 -30.88
CA LEU A 269 30.50 2.20 -30.91
C LEU A 269 30.80 1.49 -32.25
N TYR A 270 29.81 0.75 -32.77
CA TYR A 270 29.97 -0.04 -33.99
C TYR A 270 29.70 0.75 -35.28
N GLU A 271 28.96 1.85 -35.22
CA GLU A 271 28.75 2.76 -36.36
C GLU A 271 30.10 3.17 -36.98
N LYS A 272 31.07 3.58 -36.16
CA LYS A 272 32.41 3.98 -36.61
C LYS A 272 33.23 2.81 -37.15
N LYS A 273 33.02 1.59 -36.63
CA LYS A 273 33.80 0.39 -37.00
C LYS A 273 33.26 -0.31 -38.25
N LEU A 274 31.95 -0.34 -38.42
CA LEU A 274 31.25 -1.07 -39.49
C LEU A 274 30.74 -0.16 -40.62
N GLY A 275 30.63 1.16 -40.39
CA GLY A 275 30.13 2.11 -41.39
C GLY A 275 28.62 2.02 -41.64
N ILE A 276 27.87 1.40 -40.73
CA ILE A 276 26.40 1.30 -40.78
C ILE A 276 25.80 2.41 -39.93
N LYS A 277 24.79 3.12 -40.44
CA LYS A 277 24.10 4.20 -39.70
C LYS A 277 23.56 3.71 -38.35
N ARG A 278 23.71 4.52 -37.31
CA ARG A 278 23.24 4.22 -35.94
C ARG A 278 21.78 3.78 -35.86
N SER A 279 20.86 4.47 -36.53
CA SER A 279 19.41 4.16 -36.46
C SER A 279 19.04 2.78 -37.02
N ILE A 280 19.76 2.31 -38.04
CA ILE A 280 19.58 0.95 -38.57
C ILE A 280 20.14 -0.05 -37.57
N MET A 281 21.32 0.26 -37.02
CA MET A 281 22.01 -0.60 -36.06
C MET A 281 21.26 -0.78 -34.75
N GLU A 282 20.58 0.26 -34.26
CA GLU A 282 19.69 0.18 -33.09
C GLU A 282 18.57 -0.87 -33.30
N LYS A 283 17.99 -0.95 -34.51
CA LYS A 283 16.93 -1.92 -34.85
C LYS A 283 17.44 -3.34 -35.09
N VAL A 284 18.63 -3.48 -35.70
CA VAL A 284 19.14 -4.80 -36.09
C VAL A 284 20.02 -5.47 -35.03
N LEU A 285 20.54 -4.73 -34.05
CA LEU A 285 21.40 -5.31 -33.00
C LEU A 285 20.64 -6.29 -32.12
N TRP A 286 19.36 -6.01 -31.83
CA TRP A 286 18.50 -6.87 -31.04
C TRP A 286 17.62 -7.75 -31.95
N GLY A 287 17.33 -8.98 -31.52
CA GLY A 287 16.52 -9.94 -32.27
C GLY A 287 17.31 -10.87 -33.21
N ASN A 288 16.59 -11.51 -34.13
CA ASN A 288 17.11 -12.59 -34.99
C ASN A 288 17.79 -12.06 -36.26
N PHE A 289 18.75 -11.16 -36.09
CA PHE A 289 19.60 -10.65 -37.17
C PHE A 289 21.03 -11.18 -37.04
N TYR A 290 21.68 -11.38 -38.18
CA TYR A 290 22.97 -12.04 -38.27
C TYR A 290 23.93 -11.19 -39.11
N LEU A 291 25.20 -11.10 -38.70
CA LEU A 291 26.24 -10.40 -39.47
C LEU A 291 27.04 -11.43 -40.26
N ASP A 292 27.11 -11.27 -41.58
CA ASP A 292 28.05 -12.05 -42.39
C ASP A 292 29.47 -11.46 -42.23
N PRO A 293 30.44 -12.19 -41.66
CA PRO A 293 31.79 -11.67 -41.40
C PRO A 293 32.53 -11.25 -42.66
N LYS A 294 32.20 -11.86 -43.82
CA LYS A 294 32.87 -11.61 -45.09
C LYS A 294 32.34 -10.37 -45.79
N THR A 295 31.01 -10.23 -45.81
CA THR A 295 30.34 -9.15 -46.57
C THR A 295 29.98 -7.95 -45.71
N LYS A 296 30.07 -8.07 -44.37
CA LYS A 296 29.62 -7.07 -43.39
C LYS A 296 28.17 -6.63 -43.59
N LYS A 297 27.37 -7.46 -44.27
CA LYS A 297 25.93 -7.22 -44.48
C LYS A 297 25.13 -7.88 -43.37
N VAL A 298 24.07 -7.20 -42.97
CA VAL A 298 23.08 -7.71 -42.02
C VAL A 298 22.12 -8.63 -42.77
N LEU A 299 21.93 -9.84 -42.25
CA LEU A 299 21.04 -10.87 -42.79
C LEU A 299 19.88 -11.10 -41.82
N GLY A 300 18.68 -11.19 -42.37
CA GLY A 300 17.51 -11.67 -41.63
C GLY A 300 17.42 -13.21 -41.63
N PRO A 301 16.47 -13.79 -40.87
CA PRO A 301 16.36 -15.24 -40.68
C PRO A 301 16.05 -15.98 -42.00
N LYS A 302 15.28 -15.36 -42.90
CA LYS A 302 14.97 -15.92 -44.24
C LYS A 302 16.20 -16.06 -45.15
N HIS A 303 17.27 -15.30 -44.90
CA HIS A 303 18.48 -15.26 -45.72
C HIS A 303 19.62 -16.11 -45.17
N LEU A 304 19.39 -16.87 -44.09
CA LEU A 304 20.42 -17.64 -43.41
C LEU A 304 20.92 -18.86 -44.21
N LYS A 305 20.12 -19.38 -45.16
CA LYS A 305 20.46 -20.49 -46.08
C LYS A 305 21.24 -21.65 -45.40
N GLY A 306 20.90 -22.01 -44.17
CA GLY A 306 21.54 -23.09 -43.40
C GLY A 306 22.93 -22.78 -42.82
N ARG A 307 23.40 -21.53 -42.86
CA ARG A 307 24.66 -21.12 -42.21
C ARG A 307 24.44 -20.96 -40.70
N ALA A 308 25.27 -21.63 -39.89
CA ALA A 308 25.28 -21.48 -38.43
C ALA A 308 25.95 -20.16 -38.01
N LEU A 309 25.31 -19.04 -38.32
CA LEU A 309 25.73 -17.71 -37.84
C LEU A 309 25.10 -17.45 -36.47
N LYS A 310 25.87 -16.82 -35.59
CA LYS A 310 25.36 -16.35 -34.29
C LYS A 310 24.59 -15.04 -34.47
N PRO A 311 23.56 -14.78 -33.64
CA PRO A 311 22.88 -13.49 -33.64
C PRO A 311 23.86 -12.34 -33.40
N MET A 312 23.59 -11.17 -33.97
CA MET A 312 24.48 -10.00 -33.84
C MET A 312 24.65 -9.55 -32.38
N PHE A 313 23.58 -9.60 -31.58
CA PHE A 313 23.67 -9.29 -30.15
C PHE A 313 24.69 -10.18 -29.42
N VAL A 314 24.65 -11.48 -29.70
CA VAL A 314 25.59 -12.46 -29.09
C VAL A 314 27.02 -12.14 -29.52
N GLN A 315 27.24 -11.95 -30.82
CA GLN A 315 28.58 -11.77 -31.39
C GLN A 315 29.22 -10.42 -31.01
N LEU A 316 28.45 -9.34 -30.99
CA LEU A 316 28.97 -7.98 -30.84
C LEU A 316 28.83 -7.43 -29.41
N VAL A 317 27.93 -7.97 -28.58
CA VAL A 317 27.67 -7.45 -27.24
C VAL A 317 28.05 -8.46 -26.16
N LEU A 318 27.42 -9.65 -26.15
CA LEU A 318 27.61 -10.61 -25.06
C LEU A 318 28.98 -11.30 -25.09
N GLU A 319 29.48 -11.70 -26.27
CA GLU A 319 30.81 -12.33 -26.38
C GLU A 319 31.93 -11.44 -25.80
N PRO A 320 32.06 -10.15 -26.17
CA PRO A 320 33.01 -9.24 -25.54
C PRO A 320 32.90 -9.20 -24.01
N ILE A 321 31.69 -9.13 -23.46
CA ILE A 321 31.47 -9.11 -22.01
C ILE A 321 31.97 -10.41 -21.38
N TRP A 322 31.59 -11.57 -21.90
CA TRP A 322 32.05 -12.87 -21.41
C TRP A 322 33.57 -13.01 -21.52
N THR A 323 34.19 -12.47 -22.58
CA THR A 323 35.65 -12.50 -22.71
C THR A 323 36.35 -11.64 -21.66
N VAL A 324 35.76 -10.53 -21.23
CA VAL A 324 36.29 -9.69 -20.15
C VAL A 324 36.23 -10.47 -18.82
N TYR A 325 35.11 -11.10 -18.50
CA TYR A 325 34.98 -11.96 -17.31
C TYR A 325 36.00 -13.10 -17.32
N ALA A 326 36.16 -13.79 -18.45
CA ALA A 326 37.14 -14.86 -18.59
C ALA A 326 38.60 -14.35 -18.47
N ALA A 327 38.88 -13.12 -18.91
CA ALA A 327 40.22 -12.52 -18.82
C ALA A 327 40.62 -12.19 -17.38
N THR A 328 39.69 -11.65 -16.59
CA THR A 328 39.96 -11.18 -15.23
C THR A 328 39.84 -12.30 -14.20
N MET A 329 38.86 -13.19 -14.34
CA MET A 329 38.58 -14.28 -13.39
C MET A 329 39.20 -15.63 -13.80
N GLY A 330 39.64 -15.78 -15.05
CA GLY A 330 40.23 -17.01 -15.62
C GLY A 330 39.19 -17.94 -16.28
N LYS A 331 39.64 -18.81 -17.20
CA LYS A 331 38.76 -19.71 -18.01
C LYS A 331 37.91 -20.71 -17.21
N GLU A 332 38.30 -21.02 -15.97
CA GLU A 332 37.55 -21.89 -15.04
C GLU A 332 37.08 -21.13 -13.79
N TYR A 333 37.26 -19.81 -13.74
CA TYR A 333 37.02 -18.98 -12.55
C TYR A 333 37.89 -19.37 -11.33
N ASN A 334 39.06 -19.98 -11.58
CA ASN A 334 40.03 -20.43 -10.56
C ASN A 334 40.92 -19.29 -10.00
N GLY A 335 40.50 -18.03 -10.11
CA GLY A 335 41.16 -16.88 -9.48
C GLY A 335 42.49 -16.44 -10.09
N HIS A 336 42.90 -16.97 -11.23
CA HIS A 336 44.13 -16.59 -11.94
C HIS A 336 43.78 -15.81 -13.22
N SER A 337 44.17 -14.53 -13.28
CA SER A 337 43.91 -13.64 -14.41
C SER A 337 44.80 -13.95 -15.61
N ASP A 338 44.23 -14.05 -16.81
CA ASP A 338 44.97 -14.22 -18.08
C ASP A 338 45.48 -12.85 -18.58
N ALA A 339 46.66 -12.43 -18.10
CA ALA A 339 47.24 -11.11 -18.39
C ALA A 339 47.41 -10.82 -19.90
N ALA A 340 47.75 -11.84 -20.69
CA ALA A 340 47.93 -11.70 -22.15
C ALA A 340 46.61 -11.45 -22.90
N LEU A 341 45.49 -11.99 -22.40
CA LEU A 341 44.18 -11.78 -22.99
C LEU A 341 43.63 -10.39 -22.60
N LEU A 342 43.86 -9.99 -21.36
CA LEU A 342 43.51 -8.65 -20.85
C LEU A 342 44.25 -7.53 -21.60
N GLU A 343 45.54 -7.70 -21.92
CA GLU A 343 46.31 -6.71 -22.69
C GLU A 343 45.75 -6.55 -24.13
N LYS A 344 45.31 -7.65 -24.75
CA LYS A 344 44.65 -7.60 -26.07
C LYS A 344 43.31 -6.88 -26.01
N ILE A 345 42.52 -7.12 -24.97
CA ILE A 345 41.21 -6.49 -24.78
C ILE A 345 41.35 -4.99 -24.49
N THR A 346 42.24 -4.61 -23.57
CA THR A 346 42.48 -3.19 -23.24
C THR A 346 42.95 -2.40 -24.45
N LYS A 347 43.80 -2.99 -25.32
CA LYS A 347 44.18 -2.39 -26.61
C LYS A 347 43.01 -2.30 -27.61
N SER A 348 42.15 -3.32 -27.71
CA SER A 348 41.05 -3.34 -28.68
C SER A 348 39.88 -2.41 -28.29
N LEU A 349 39.66 -2.24 -26.98
CA LEU A 349 38.66 -1.34 -26.41
C LEU A 349 39.19 0.07 -26.14
N ASN A 350 40.49 0.29 -26.31
CA ASN A 350 41.19 1.56 -26.04
C ASN A 350 41.00 2.05 -24.59
N ILE A 351 41.19 1.14 -23.63
CA ILE A 351 41.03 1.38 -22.19
C ILE A 351 42.41 1.52 -21.53
N ASN A 352 42.58 2.54 -20.69
CA ASN A 352 43.78 2.72 -19.87
C ASN A 352 43.53 2.29 -18.42
N VAL A 353 44.14 1.18 -17.99
CA VAL A 353 44.04 0.68 -16.61
C VAL A 353 45.29 1.10 -15.81
N PRO A 354 45.14 1.72 -14.63
CA PRO A 354 46.28 2.11 -13.81
C PRO A 354 47.19 0.92 -13.44
N ALA A 355 48.51 1.11 -13.59
CA ALA A 355 49.52 0.07 -13.35
C ALA A 355 49.57 -0.47 -11.90
N HIS A 356 49.02 0.25 -10.91
CA HIS A 356 48.93 -0.23 -9.54
C HIS A 356 47.80 -1.26 -9.37
N ILE A 357 46.71 -1.16 -10.14
CA ILE A 357 45.56 -2.08 -10.09
C ILE A 357 45.92 -3.39 -10.79
N LEU A 358 46.63 -3.32 -11.93
CA LEU A 358 47.16 -4.50 -12.61
C LEU A 358 48.11 -5.34 -11.73
N ARG A 359 48.74 -4.72 -10.73
CA ARG A 359 49.63 -5.40 -9.77
C ARG A 359 48.90 -5.94 -8.54
N ALA A 360 47.69 -5.47 -8.24
CA ALA A 360 47.01 -5.70 -6.97
C ALA A 360 46.49 -7.13 -6.75
N ARG A 361 46.57 -8.03 -7.74
CA ARG A 361 46.10 -9.45 -7.70
C ARG A 361 44.63 -9.67 -7.32
N ASP A 362 43.85 -8.65 -6.96
CA ASP A 362 42.40 -8.77 -6.74
C ASP A 362 41.66 -8.77 -8.09
N PRO A 363 41.06 -9.90 -8.50
CA PRO A 363 40.40 -10.02 -9.80
C PRO A 363 39.11 -9.21 -9.88
N ARG A 364 38.41 -8.99 -8.75
CA ARG A 364 37.15 -8.20 -8.73
C ARG A 364 37.42 -6.71 -8.89
N LEU A 365 38.40 -6.17 -8.17
CA LEU A 365 38.79 -4.76 -8.33
C LEU A 365 39.23 -4.47 -9.77
N LEU A 366 39.96 -5.40 -10.39
CA LEU A 366 40.38 -5.30 -11.77
C LEU A 366 39.18 -5.30 -12.74
N LEU A 367 38.25 -6.24 -12.55
CA LEU A 367 37.00 -6.35 -13.30
C LEU A 367 36.20 -5.04 -13.24
N THR A 368 35.89 -4.56 -12.02
CA THR A 368 35.13 -3.32 -11.81
C THR A 368 35.83 -2.11 -12.43
N THR A 369 37.17 -2.03 -12.36
CA THR A 369 37.92 -0.93 -12.97
C THR A 369 37.82 -0.93 -14.50
N VAL A 370 37.99 -2.09 -15.12
CA VAL A 370 37.86 -2.25 -16.58
C VAL A 370 36.45 -1.87 -17.01
N PHE A 371 35.43 -2.39 -16.33
CA PHE A 371 34.04 -2.12 -16.64
C PHE A 371 33.62 -0.67 -16.38
N ALA A 372 34.04 -0.06 -15.28
CA ALA A 372 33.78 1.36 -15.00
C ALA A 372 34.39 2.30 -16.05
N SER A 373 35.51 1.91 -16.68
CA SER A 373 36.12 2.68 -17.76
C SER A 373 35.49 2.43 -19.13
N TRP A 374 34.90 1.26 -19.35
CA TRP A 374 34.33 0.85 -20.63
C TRP A 374 32.83 1.17 -20.74
N LEU A 375 32.05 0.69 -19.77
CA LEU A 375 30.59 0.74 -19.72
C LEU A 375 30.13 1.18 -18.32
N PRO A 376 30.39 2.44 -17.91
CA PRO A 376 29.97 2.92 -16.61
C PRO A 376 28.43 2.88 -16.46
N LEU A 377 27.96 2.22 -15.41
CA LEU A 377 26.53 1.99 -15.15
C LEU A 377 25.72 3.29 -15.09
N SER A 378 26.23 4.28 -14.37
CA SER A 378 25.56 5.56 -14.15
C SER A 378 25.35 6.34 -15.44
N VAL A 379 26.31 6.30 -16.36
CA VAL A 379 26.20 6.97 -17.66
C VAL A 379 25.10 6.31 -18.51
N ALA A 380 25.04 4.98 -18.53
CA ALA A 380 23.99 4.28 -19.27
C ALA A 380 22.59 4.60 -18.72
N LEU A 381 22.42 4.53 -17.40
CA LEU A 381 21.13 4.77 -16.78
C LEU A 381 20.69 6.23 -16.91
N LEU A 382 21.54 7.20 -16.57
CA LEU A 382 21.17 8.62 -16.55
C LEU A 382 20.93 9.18 -17.96
N VAL A 383 21.68 8.69 -18.97
CA VAL A 383 21.39 9.04 -20.38
C VAL A 383 20.02 8.52 -20.80
N SER A 384 19.71 7.25 -20.51
CA SER A 384 18.40 6.68 -20.83
C SER A 384 17.26 7.37 -20.07
N VAL A 385 17.47 7.77 -18.82
CA VAL A 385 16.50 8.56 -18.05
C VAL A 385 16.22 9.90 -18.75
N VAL A 386 17.25 10.65 -19.13
CA VAL A 386 17.08 11.97 -19.76
C VAL A 386 16.44 11.88 -21.16
N GLU A 387 16.77 10.84 -21.92
CA GLU A 387 16.27 10.65 -23.29
C GLU A 387 14.86 10.05 -23.34
N SER A 388 14.57 9.08 -22.47
CA SER A 388 13.33 8.30 -22.55
C SER A 388 12.24 8.85 -21.63
N LEU A 389 12.59 9.43 -20.48
CA LEU A 389 11.60 9.96 -19.53
C LEU A 389 11.23 11.43 -19.82
N PRO A 390 9.94 11.78 -19.69
CA PRO A 390 9.45 13.13 -19.94
C PRO A 390 9.94 14.14 -18.90
N SER A 391 9.94 15.43 -19.25
CA SER A 391 10.06 16.50 -18.26
C SER A 391 8.78 16.60 -17.43
N PRO A 392 8.83 17.13 -16.19
CA PRO A 392 7.65 17.35 -15.35
C PRO A 392 6.51 18.06 -16.09
N LYS A 393 6.84 19.02 -16.97
CA LYS A 393 5.86 19.74 -17.80
C LYS A 393 5.11 18.83 -18.77
N ALA A 394 5.84 17.96 -19.49
CA ALA A 394 5.22 17.02 -20.43
C ALA A 394 4.44 15.92 -19.70
N ALA A 395 5.03 15.37 -18.62
CA ALA A 395 4.40 14.33 -17.80
C ALA A 395 3.10 14.82 -17.16
N GLN A 396 3.09 16.05 -16.64
CA GLN A 396 1.90 16.60 -16.00
C GLN A 396 0.76 16.84 -17.00
N ALA A 397 1.06 17.30 -18.21
CA ALA A 397 0.05 17.50 -19.25
C ALA A 397 -0.65 16.19 -19.65
N GLU A 398 0.06 15.06 -19.62
CA GLU A 398 -0.47 13.73 -19.91
C GLU A 398 -1.23 13.13 -18.71
N ARG A 399 -0.67 13.23 -17.50
CA ARG A 399 -1.13 12.52 -16.30
C ARG A 399 -2.25 13.22 -15.52
N LEU A 400 -2.20 14.54 -15.39
CA LEU A 400 -3.14 15.28 -14.54
C LEU A 400 -4.61 15.24 -14.99
N PRO A 401 -4.96 15.28 -16.29
CA PRO A 401 -6.36 15.27 -16.70
C PRO A 401 -7.13 14.05 -16.19
N GLU A 402 -6.48 12.89 -16.11
CA GLU A 402 -7.07 11.66 -15.60
C GLU A 402 -7.12 11.66 -14.06
N LEU A 403 -6.03 12.07 -13.40
CA LEU A 403 -6.00 12.22 -11.94
C LEU A 403 -7.05 13.22 -11.42
N LEU A 404 -7.32 14.30 -12.15
CA LEU A 404 -8.33 15.29 -11.77
C LEU A 404 -9.76 14.78 -11.96
N ARG A 405 -9.98 13.81 -12.85
CA ARG A 405 -11.30 13.15 -13.03
C ARG A 405 -11.61 12.18 -11.90
N SER A 406 -10.60 11.51 -11.34
CA SER A 406 -10.76 10.60 -10.20
C SER A 406 -10.84 11.33 -8.85
N CYS A 407 -10.55 12.64 -8.82
CA CYS A 407 -10.68 13.44 -7.60
C CYS A 407 -12.15 13.59 -7.15
N PRO A 408 -12.41 13.69 -5.83
CA PRO A 408 -13.74 13.96 -5.31
C PRO A 408 -14.29 15.31 -5.83
N GLY A 409 -15.48 15.32 -6.43
CA GLY A 409 -16.12 16.53 -6.96
C GLY A 409 -15.43 17.12 -8.20
N PRO A 410 -15.17 16.32 -9.26
CA PRO A 410 -14.35 16.75 -10.40
C PRO A 410 -14.95 17.95 -11.15
N ASP A 411 -16.29 18.06 -11.20
CA ASP A 411 -17.00 19.14 -11.90
C ASP A 411 -16.99 20.47 -11.14
N SER A 412 -16.70 20.45 -9.84
CA SER A 412 -16.68 21.65 -8.97
C SER A 412 -15.27 22.26 -8.82
N ILE A 413 -14.27 21.73 -9.53
CA ILE A 413 -12.90 22.26 -9.54
C ILE A 413 -12.84 23.52 -10.40
N ASP A 414 -12.21 24.60 -9.90
CA ASP A 414 -12.02 25.84 -10.66
C ASP A 414 -11.17 25.58 -11.92
N SER A 415 -11.66 26.06 -13.07
CA SER A 415 -10.96 25.95 -14.35
C SER A 415 -9.57 26.59 -14.30
N LYS A 416 -9.37 27.65 -13.50
CA LYS A 416 -8.05 28.29 -13.34
C LYS A 416 -7.03 27.36 -12.70
N ILE A 417 -7.42 26.59 -11.66
CA ILE A 417 -6.52 25.63 -11.00
C ILE A 417 -6.22 24.47 -11.94
N ARG A 418 -7.26 23.94 -12.59
CA ARG A 418 -7.13 22.86 -13.58
C ARG A 418 -6.15 23.26 -14.69
N ASP A 419 -6.32 24.44 -15.28
CA ASP A 419 -5.46 24.94 -16.34
C ASP A 419 -4.04 25.23 -15.84
N ALA A 420 -3.88 25.79 -14.64
CA ALA A 420 -2.57 26.06 -14.06
C ALA A 420 -1.75 24.79 -13.83
N MET A 421 -2.40 23.72 -13.37
CA MET A 421 -1.75 22.43 -13.15
C MET A 421 -1.46 21.71 -14.48
N VAL A 422 -2.39 21.69 -15.44
CA VAL A 422 -2.22 20.98 -16.73
C VAL A 422 -1.23 21.68 -17.65
N GLN A 423 -1.24 23.02 -17.71
CA GLN A 423 -0.36 23.80 -18.60
C GLN A 423 1.01 24.11 -17.98
N PHE A 424 1.26 23.68 -16.74
CA PHE A 424 2.49 23.96 -16.00
C PHE A 424 2.76 25.46 -15.86
N LYS A 425 1.85 26.18 -15.17
CA LYS A 425 2.05 27.61 -14.89
C LYS A 425 2.89 27.82 -13.63
N SER A 426 3.92 28.65 -13.74
CA SER A 426 4.94 28.85 -12.69
C SER A 426 5.12 30.32 -12.28
N SER A 427 4.22 31.22 -12.68
CA SER A 427 4.31 32.63 -12.29
C SER A 427 3.86 32.82 -10.84
N GLY A 428 4.37 33.86 -10.17
CA GLY A 428 4.01 34.16 -8.78
C GLY A 428 2.53 34.52 -8.56
N ASP A 429 1.83 34.95 -9.63
CA ASP A 429 0.39 35.25 -9.59
C ASP A 429 -0.51 34.02 -9.85
N ASP A 430 0.07 32.89 -10.26
CA ASP A 430 -0.67 31.67 -10.56
C ASP A 430 -0.99 30.89 -9.27
N PRO A 431 -2.12 30.14 -9.22
CA PRO A 431 -2.50 29.41 -8.02
C PRO A 431 -1.47 28.33 -7.68
N VAL A 432 -0.98 28.38 -6.44
CA VAL A 432 -0.04 27.38 -5.91
C VAL A 432 -0.80 26.11 -5.55
N VAL A 433 -0.37 24.98 -6.11
CA VAL A 433 -0.86 23.65 -5.72
C VAL A 433 0.33 22.74 -5.47
N ALA A 434 0.42 22.20 -4.26
CA ALA A 434 1.41 21.20 -3.88
C ALA A 434 0.74 19.99 -3.23
N TYR A 435 1.36 18.84 -3.35
CA TYR A 435 0.88 17.59 -2.78
C TYR A 435 1.94 17.05 -1.82
N VAL A 436 1.54 16.80 -0.58
CA VAL A 436 2.35 16.15 0.46
C VAL A 436 1.97 14.68 0.48
N SER A 437 2.93 13.80 0.15
CA SER A 437 2.68 12.36 0.07
C SER A 437 2.85 11.63 1.40
N LYS A 438 3.84 12.06 2.21
CA LYS A 438 4.09 11.56 3.56
C LYS A 438 4.71 12.63 4.45
N MET A 439 4.63 12.47 5.77
CA MET A 439 5.45 13.21 6.72
C MET A 439 6.67 12.35 7.09
N VAL A 440 7.84 12.96 7.20
CA VAL A 440 9.07 12.30 7.64
C VAL A 440 9.49 12.91 8.96
N SER A 441 9.71 12.08 9.96
CA SER A 441 10.24 12.50 11.25
C SER A 441 11.74 12.69 11.17
N VAL A 442 12.21 13.88 11.55
CA VAL A 442 13.63 14.25 11.57
C VAL A 442 14.00 14.78 12.95
N PRO A 443 15.04 14.23 13.60
CA PRO A 443 15.53 14.76 14.87
C PRO A 443 16.01 16.21 14.74
N ALA A 444 15.80 17.01 15.78
CA ALA A 444 16.24 18.41 15.80
C ALA A 444 17.75 18.56 15.47
N SER A 445 18.59 17.62 15.88
CA SER A 445 20.03 17.61 15.60
C SER A 445 20.37 17.48 14.10
N GLU A 446 19.48 16.91 13.30
CA GLU A 446 19.69 16.70 11.88
C GLU A 446 19.22 17.86 10.99
N LEU A 447 18.47 18.81 11.56
CA LEU A 447 17.97 19.98 10.83
C LEU A 447 19.12 20.90 10.38
N PRO A 448 19.03 21.51 9.18
CA PRO A 448 20.07 22.40 8.66
C PRO A 448 20.35 23.62 9.53
N GLU A 449 19.35 24.10 10.26
CA GLU A 449 19.45 25.22 11.20
C GLU A 449 20.38 24.90 12.38
N ASN A 450 20.44 23.63 12.78
CA ASN A 450 21.24 23.13 13.90
C ASN A 450 22.56 22.49 13.42
N LYS A 451 22.63 22.08 12.15
CA LYS A 451 23.87 21.63 11.51
C LYS A 451 24.78 22.81 11.19
N ARG A 452 26.04 22.67 11.56
CA ARG A 452 27.08 23.67 11.30
C ARG A 452 27.20 23.94 9.79
N ARG A 453 27.00 25.19 9.38
CA ARG A 453 27.24 25.63 8.00
C ARG A 453 28.73 25.45 7.69
N ASN A 454 29.06 24.69 6.64
CA ASN A 454 30.45 24.43 6.25
C ASN A 454 31.11 25.74 5.75
N GLY A 455 31.74 26.49 6.67
CA GLY A 455 32.49 27.71 6.42
C GLY A 455 33.63 27.91 7.43
N PRO A 456 34.59 28.82 7.17
CA PRO A 456 35.65 29.13 8.13
C PRO A 456 35.03 29.69 9.43
N LEU A 457 35.56 29.24 10.57
CA LEU A 457 35.10 29.61 11.90
C LEU A 457 35.03 31.13 12.07
N SER A 458 33.88 31.63 12.55
CA SER A 458 33.82 32.98 13.10
C SER A 458 34.71 33.07 14.37
N PRO A 459 35.39 34.20 14.64
CA PRO A 459 36.21 34.38 15.83
C PRO A 459 35.44 34.21 17.15
N GLU A 460 34.13 34.47 17.15
CA GLU A 460 33.26 34.29 18.33
C GLU A 460 32.91 32.81 18.53
N GLU A 461 32.59 32.09 17.46
CA GLU A 461 32.27 30.66 17.52
C GLU A 461 33.48 29.80 17.91
N ALA A 462 34.67 30.17 17.46
CA ALA A 462 35.92 29.52 17.88
C ALA A 462 36.18 29.67 19.39
N ARG A 463 35.77 30.80 19.99
CA ARG A 463 35.86 31.04 21.43
C ARG A 463 34.84 30.20 22.20
N ASP A 464 33.64 30.04 21.69
CA ASP A 464 32.60 29.23 22.33
C ASP A 464 32.90 27.73 22.26
N ILE A 465 33.43 27.23 21.14
CA ILE A 465 33.92 25.84 21.04
C ILE A 465 35.12 25.62 21.94
N ALA A 466 36.04 26.58 22.05
CA ALA A 466 37.16 26.51 22.98
C ALA A 466 36.71 26.53 24.44
N ARG A 467 35.65 27.30 24.76
CA ARG A 467 35.03 27.36 26.09
C ARG A 467 34.32 26.05 26.43
N LYS A 468 33.52 25.50 25.50
CA LYS A 468 32.87 24.18 25.66
C LYS A 468 33.90 23.06 25.80
N LYS A 469 34.91 22.99 24.94
CA LYS A 469 36.00 21.99 25.07
C LYS A 469 36.80 22.14 26.37
N ARG A 470 37.01 23.37 26.87
CA ARG A 470 37.63 23.58 28.19
C ARG A 470 36.73 23.08 29.32
N ALA A 471 35.43 23.35 29.25
CA ALA A 471 34.47 22.86 30.24
C ALA A 471 34.38 21.33 30.22
N GLU A 472 34.35 20.72 29.04
CA GLU A 472 34.30 19.26 28.85
C GLU A 472 35.61 18.58 29.31
N ALA A 473 36.76 19.19 29.00
CA ALA A 473 38.07 18.71 29.48
C ALA A 473 38.21 18.87 31.01
N ALA A 474 37.70 19.95 31.59
CA ALA A 474 37.66 20.14 33.04
C ALA A 474 36.73 19.12 33.72
N LYS A 475 35.58 18.81 33.10
CA LYS A 475 34.63 17.79 33.60
C LYS A 475 35.21 16.38 33.48
N ALA A 476 35.92 16.07 32.39
CA ALA A 476 36.63 14.81 32.20
C ALA A 476 37.82 14.64 33.18
N GLN A 477 38.51 15.74 33.53
CA GLN A 477 39.53 15.73 34.57
C GLN A 477 38.93 15.55 35.98
N ALA A 478 37.79 16.17 36.27
CA ALA A 478 37.07 15.99 37.53
C ALA A 478 36.49 14.57 37.69
N GLY A 479 36.03 13.95 36.60
CA GLY A 479 35.55 12.56 36.60
C GLY A 479 36.65 11.50 36.70
N ALA A 480 37.90 11.86 36.39
CA ALA A 480 39.05 10.94 36.43
C ALA A 480 39.74 10.87 37.80
N SER A 481 39.51 11.83 38.71
CA SER A 481 40.13 11.88 40.04
C SER A 481 39.22 11.33 41.13
N ASN A 482 38.91 10.04 41.10
CA ASN A 482 38.36 9.33 42.26
C ASN A 482 39.50 8.88 43.20
N GLY A 483 40.09 9.86 43.90
CA GLY A 483 41.08 9.65 44.95
C GLY A 483 40.78 10.55 46.14
N ILE A 484 40.50 9.96 47.30
CA ILE A 484 39.94 10.60 48.50
C ILE A 484 40.94 11.54 49.23
N ASP A 485 42.21 11.61 48.82
CA ASP A 485 43.26 12.28 49.61
C ASP A 485 43.50 13.77 49.33
N ASP A 486 42.81 14.40 48.38
CA ASP A 486 43.13 15.78 47.96
C ASP A 486 42.09 16.86 48.38
N LEU A 487 41.12 16.49 49.22
CA LEU A 487 40.04 17.41 49.64
C LEU A 487 40.53 18.58 50.52
N THR A 488 41.71 18.45 51.13
CA THR A 488 42.27 19.49 52.02
C THR A 488 43.11 20.53 51.29
N SER A 489 43.64 20.22 50.10
CA SER A 489 44.41 21.17 49.29
C SER A 489 43.50 22.07 48.45
N ALA A 490 42.32 21.58 48.06
CA ALA A 490 41.35 22.29 47.22
C ALA A 490 40.54 23.38 47.98
N ILE A 491 40.46 23.31 49.31
CA ILE A 491 39.73 24.31 50.13
C ILE A 491 40.58 25.58 50.37
N GLY A 492 41.90 25.52 50.16
CA GLY A 492 42.82 26.65 50.41
C GLY A 492 42.96 27.66 49.27
N SER A 493 42.42 27.38 48.08
CA SER A 493 42.68 28.18 46.86
C SER A 493 41.45 28.85 46.25
N THR A 494 40.27 28.78 46.87
CA THR A 494 39.08 29.51 46.43
C THR A 494 39.01 30.90 47.07
N SER A 495 39.63 31.86 46.40
CA SER A 495 39.33 33.28 46.54
C SER A 495 37.85 33.52 46.17
N LEU A 496 37.16 34.23 47.06
CA LEU A 496 35.77 34.67 46.96
C LEU A 496 35.57 35.59 45.74
N ASP A 497 34.86 35.11 44.73
CA ASP A 497 34.11 35.94 43.80
C ASP A 497 32.75 35.26 43.57
N ASP A 498 31.67 36.05 43.72
CA ASP A 498 30.27 35.69 43.56
C ASP A 498 29.98 35.19 42.14
N ASP A 499 29.48 33.96 42.00
CA ASP A 499 28.74 33.51 40.82
C ASP A 499 27.63 32.51 41.25
N PRO A 500 26.44 32.58 40.62
CA PRO A 500 25.24 31.91 41.10
C PRO A 500 25.27 30.40 40.82
N ILE A 501 24.68 29.65 41.75
CA ILE A 501 24.19 28.26 41.67
C ILE A 501 24.31 27.65 40.26
N SER A 502 25.24 26.70 40.10
CA SER A 502 25.29 25.77 38.98
C SER A 502 23.92 25.09 38.83
N PRO A 503 23.28 25.10 37.64
CA PRO A 503 22.16 24.21 37.39
C PRO A 503 22.65 22.77 37.54
N ALA A 504 21.78 21.91 38.07
CA ALA A 504 21.94 20.48 38.00
C ALA A 504 22.23 20.05 36.55
N GLU A 505 22.89 18.90 36.40
CA GLU A 505 23.14 18.29 35.10
C GLU A 505 21.88 18.33 34.23
N PRO A 506 21.94 18.74 32.96
CA PRO A 506 20.83 18.44 32.07
C PRO A 506 20.83 16.92 31.94
N GLU A 507 19.84 16.26 32.55
CA GLU A 507 19.28 15.04 31.96
C GLU A 507 19.21 15.30 30.45
N ALA A 508 19.76 14.41 29.62
CA ALA A 508 19.85 14.60 28.18
C ALA A 508 18.52 15.15 27.66
N GLU A 509 18.47 16.45 27.36
CA GLU A 509 17.23 17.11 26.97
C GLU A 509 16.75 16.38 25.74
N ALA A 510 15.56 15.77 25.87
CA ALA A 510 14.98 14.92 24.86
C ALA A 510 14.94 15.68 23.52
N GLU A 511 15.76 15.26 22.55
CA GLU A 511 15.78 15.93 21.24
C GLU A 511 14.39 15.86 20.62
N ALA A 512 13.78 17.01 20.33
CA ALA A 512 12.45 17.07 19.74
C ALA A 512 12.50 16.56 18.28
N GLU A 513 11.65 15.60 17.95
CA GLU A 513 11.41 15.15 16.57
C GLU A 513 10.51 16.17 15.87
N HIS A 514 10.87 16.57 14.65
CA HIS A 514 10.08 17.47 13.82
C HIS A 514 9.57 16.73 12.58
N LEU A 515 8.33 16.98 12.19
CA LEU A 515 7.72 16.38 11.01
C LEU A 515 7.91 17.27 9.79
N ILE A 516 8.63 16.75 8.81
CA ILE A 516 8.87 17.40 7.52
C ILE A 516 7.97 16.74 6.48
N GLY A 517 7.11 17.52 5.84
CA GLY A 517 6.28 17.03 4.74
C GLY A 517 7.13 16.76 3.50
N PHE A 518 7.03 15.55 2.95
CA PHE A 518 7.62 15.18 1.67
C PHE A 518 6.64 15.52 0.55
N ALA A 519 6.98 16.51 -0.28
CA ALA A 519 6.02 17.14 -1.17
C ALA A 519 6.53 17.37 -2.59
N ARG A 520 5.59 17.54 -3.53
CA ARG A 520 5.84 18.04 -4.88
C ARG A 520 4.89 19.17 -5.21
N ILE A 521 5.40 20.21 -5.84
CA ILE A 521 4.61 21.33 -6.33
C ILE A 521 4.22 21.11 -7.80
N TYR A 522 2.94 21.26 -8.11
CA TYR A 522 2.37 21.07 -9.46
C TYR A 522 2.21 22.40 -10.20
N SER A 523 1.85 23.47 -9.50
CA SER A 523 1.70 24.81 -10.09
C SER A 523 2.18 25.90 -9.14
N GLY A 524 2.63 27.02 -9.72
CA GLY A 524 3.14 28.19 -9.01
C GLY A 524 4.55 28.01 -8.43
N SER A 525 4.88 28.86 -7.47
CA SER A 525 6.13 28.82 -6.71
C SER A 525 5.84 29.08 -5.23
N LEU A 526 6.52 28.37 -4.34
CA LEU A 526 6.33 28.50 -2.90
C LEU A 526 7.61 29.06 -2.25
N SER A 527 7.46 30.08 -1.41
CA SER A 527 8.55 30.70 -0.65
C SER A 527 8.34 30.56 0.85
N VAL A 528 9.43 30.66 1.61
CA VAL A 528 9.38 30.67 3.07
C VAL A 528 8.60 31.90 3.56
N GLY A 529 7.61 31.68 4.43
CA GLY A 529 6.69 32.71 4.94
C GLY A 529 5.33 32.79 4.22
N ASP A 530 5.15 32.07 3.10
CA ASP A 530 3.87 32.04 2.40
C ASP A 530 2.79 31.34 3.22
N SER A 531 1.54 31.78 3.07
CA SER A 531 0.39 31.13 3.71
C SER A 531 -0.38 30.27 2.72
N VAL A 532 -0.56 28.99 3.03
CA VAL A 532 -1.28 28.01 2.19
C VAL A 532 -2.41 27.34 2.97
N TYR A 533 -3.45 26.89 2.28
CA TYR A 533 -4.51 26.08 2.85
C TYR A 533 -4.16 24.61 2.75
N VAL A 534 -4.28 23.91 3.87
CA VAL A 534 -4.19 22.46 3.98
C VAL A 534 -5.59 21.88 3.81
N LEU A 535 -5.77 21.06 2.78
CA LEU A 535 -7.02 20.36 2.51
C LEU A 535 -7.03 18.99 3.20
N PRO A 536 -8.06 18.68 4.02
CA PRO A 536 -8.17 17.38 4.66
C PRO A 536 -8.64 16.30 3.67
N PRO A 537 -8.39 15.00 3.96
CA PRO A 537 -8.67 13.92 3.02
C PRO A 537 -10.12 13.80 2.53
N LYS A 538 -11.11 14.16 3.36
CA LYS A 538 -12.54 14.13 3.02
C LYS A 538 -13.04 15.40 2.33
N PHE A 539 -12.16 16.37 2.06
CA PHE A 539 -12.55 17.62 1.42
C PHE A 539 -13.06 17.37 -0.01
N SER A 540 -14.21 17.93 -0.33
CA SER A 540 -14.74 18.00 -1.68
C SER A 540 -14.98 19.47 -2.06
N PRO A 541 -14.62 19.89 -3.29
CA PRO A 541 -14.89 21.25 -3.76
C PRO A 541 -16.39 21.59 -3.78
N ALA A 542 -17.26 20.58 -3.88
CA ALA A 542 -18.72 20.77 -3.85
C ALA A 542 -19.25 21.15 -2.45
N THR A 543 -18.54 20.75 -1.38
CA THR A 543 -18.91 21.02 0.02
C THR A 543 -17.71 21.58 0.80
N PRO A 544 -17.25 22.80 0.47
CA PRO A 544 -15.99 23.35 0.99
C PRO A 544 -15.98 23.61 2.50
N ASN A 545 -17.16 23.67 3.14
CA ASN A 545 -17.33 23.93 4.57
C ASN A 545 -17.66 22.67 5.41
N ALA A 546 -17.60 21.47 4.82
CA ALA A 546 -17.82 20.23 5.56
C ALA A 546 -16.70 19.99 6.59
N ASP A 547 -17.05 19.43 7.75
CA ASP A 547 -16.05 19.07 8.77
C ASP A 547 -15.35 17.74 8.38
N PRO A 548 -14.01 17.63 8.50
CA PRO A 548 -13.06 18.62 9.01
C PRO A 548 -12.80 19.78 8.03
N LYS A 549 -12.73 21.01 8.57
CA LYS A 549 -12.50 22.23 7.78
C LYS A 549 -11.03 22.38 7.36
N PRO A 550 -10.76 22.92 6.16
CA PRO A 550 -9.42 23.30 5.73
C PRO A 550 -8.77 24.32 6.67
N GLN A 551 -7.48 24.13 6.96
CA GLN A 551 -6.72 25.00 7.86
C GLN A 551 -5.70 25.83 7.07
N LYS A 552 -5.52 27.09 7.46
CA LYS A 552 -4.51 27.97 6.86
C LYS A 552 -3.21 27.88 7.67
N VAL A 553 -2.11 27.60 6.99
CA VAL A 553 -0.80 27.32 7.58
C VAL A 553 0.27 28.18 6.92
N THR A 554 1.24 28.64 7.70
CA THR A 554 2.40 29.38 7.22
C THR A 554 3.60 28.46 7.03
N VAL A 555 4.28 28.58 5.89
CA VAL A 555 5.47 27.80 5.59
C VAL A 555 6.66 28.32 6.39
N GLU A 556 7.21 27.51 7.28
CA GLU A 556 8.33 27.91 8.14
C GLU A 556 9.70 27.73 7.47
N ALA A 557 9.88 26.61 6.76
CA ALA A 557 11.11 26.32 6.04
C ALA A 557 10.87 25.35 4.88
N LEU A 558 11.73 25.44 3.87
CA LEU A 558 11.75 24.57 2.70
C LEU A 558 13.12 23.89 2.61
N TYR A 559 13.14 22.60 2.25
CA TYR A 559 14.36 21.81 2.20
C TYR A 559 14.52 21.04 0.87
N MET A 560 15.75 20.97 0.37
CA MET A 560 16.17 19.98 -0.62
C MET A 560 16.59 18.71 0.11
N LEU A 561 16.14 17.57 -0.41
CA LEU A 561 16.38 16.26 0.19
C LEU A 561 17.62 15.64 -0.45
N MET A 562 18.65 15.40 0.36
CA MET A 562 19.93 14.84 -0.06
C MET A 562 20.23 13.54 0.69
N GLY A 563 19.24 12.62 0.73
CA GLY A 563 19.29 11.41 1.54
C GLY A 563 19.27 11.72 3.03
N ARG A 564 20.42 11.54 3.71
CA ARG A 564 20.58 11.77 5.16
C ARG A 564 20.72 13.25 5.54
N SER A 565 20.95 14.12 4.57
CA SER A 565 21.10 15.56 4.81
C SER A 565 19.98 16.35 4.15
N LEU A 566 19.61 17.43 4.82
CA LEU A 566 18.67 18.43 4.32
C LEU A 566 19.47 19.68 3.95
N GLU A 567 19.10 20.35 2.86
CA GLU A 567 19.67 21.64 2.49
C GLU A 567 18.56 22.70 2.46
N SER A 568 18.76 23.84 3.11
CA SER A 568 17.74 24.89 3.18
C SER A 568 17.53 25.56 1.83
N LEU A 569 16.26 25.71 1.41
CA LEU A 569 15.82 26.43 0.22
C LEU A 569 15.00 27.67 0.61
N THR A 570 15.11 28.74 -0.17
CA THR A 570 14.29 29.96 0.04
C THR A 570 12.99 29.92 -0.75
N THR A 571 13.02 29.37 -1.96
CA THR A 571 11.90 29.29 -2.90
C THR A 571 11.99 28.00 -3.69
N VAL A 572 10.84 27.35 -3.94
CA VAL A 572 10.74 26.14 -4.75
C VAL A 572 9.77 26.37 -5.92
N PRO A 573 10.18 26.14 -7.17
CA PRO A 573 9.31 26.25 -8.35
C PRO A 573 8.54 24.96 -8.63
N ALA A 574 7.46 25.06 -9.42
CA ALA A 574 6.69 23.92 -9.92
C ALA A 574 7.58 22.80 -10.51
N GLY A 575 7.17 21.54 -10.31
CA GLY A 575 7.79 20.34 -10.87
C GLY A 575 8.89 19.70 -10.03
N VAL A 576 9.32 20.32 -8.93
CA VAL A 576 10.39 19.82 -8.06
C VAL A 576 9.83 19.14 -6.81
N VAL A 577 10.54 18.12 -6.33
CA VAL A 577 10.27 17.45 -5.05
C VAL A 577 11.06 18.15 -3.93
N PHE A 578 10.41 18.44 -2.80
CA PHE A 578 10.99 19.20 -1.70
C PHE A 578 10.43 18.76 -0.35
N GLY A 579 11.14 19.12 0.73
CA GLY A 579 10.68 19.00 2.11
C GLY A 579 10.08 20.31 2.60
N ILE A 580 9.00 20.25 3.38
CA ILE A 580 8.32 21.43 3.94
C ILE A 580 8.13 21.31 5.46
N LYS A 581 8.48 22.36 6.20
CA LYS A 581 8.28 22.49 7.65
C LYS A 581 7.15 23.48 7.95
N GLY A 582 6.47 23.27 9.08
CA GLY A 582 5.35 24.10 9.53
C GLY A 582 3.98 23.45 9.35
N LEU A 583 3.93 22.18 8.91
CA LEU A 583 2.68 21.44 8.74
C LEU A 583 2.25 20.66 10.00
N GLU A 584 2.98 20.78 11.10
CA GLU A 584 2.65 20.11 12.36
C GLU A 584 1.33 20.65 12.93
N GLY A 585 0.42 19.74 13.32
CA GLY A 585 -0.88 20.12 13.86
C GLY A 585 -1.89 20.70 12.86
N SER A 586 -1.55 20.77 11.57
CA SER A 586 -2.37 21.40 10.52
C SER A 586 -3.58 20.60 10.00
N GLY A 587 -3.88 19.46 10.63
CA GLY A 587 -4.95 18.55 10.18
C GLY A 587 -4.55 17.61 9.03
N ILE A 588 -3.29 17.62 8.57
CA ILE A 588 -2.76 16.55 7.73
C ILE A 588 -2.64 15.29 8.57
N LEU A 589 -3.35 14.24 8.18
CA LEU A 589 -3.24 12.93 8.81
C LEU A 589 -2.06 12.15 8.22
N LYS A 590 -2.12 11.81 6.94
CA LYS A 590 -1.13 10.94 6.25
C LYS A 590 -0.59 11.60 4.98
N SER A 591 -1.49 12.00 4.11
CA SER A 591 -1.22 12.81 2.91
C SER A 591 -2.20 13.98 2.85
N GLY A 592 -1.83 15.01 2.10
CA GLY A 592 -2.60 16.24 2.03
C GLY A 592 -2.29 17.04 0.78
N THR A 593 -3.26 17.83 0.34
CA THR A 593 -3.05 18.80 -0.74
C THR A 593 -2.97 20.20 -0.16
N LEU A 594 -1.96 20.95 -0.58
CA LEU A 594 -1.74 22.34 -0.23
C LEU A 594 -2.22 23.20 -1.40
N CYS A 595 -3.09 24.17 -1.13
CA CYS A 595 -3.59 25.09 -2.13
C CYS A 595 -3.45 26.54 -1.65
N GLY A 596 -3.08 27.45 -2.56
CA GLY A 596 -3.08 28.89 -2.28
C GLY A 596 -4.50 29.46 -2.10
N GLN A 597 -5.51 28.81 -2.69
CA GLN A 597 -6.91 29.21 -2.62
C GLN A 597 -7.84 28.06 -2.19
N LEU A 598 -8.95 28.39 -1.53
CA LEU A 598 -9.92 27.44 -1.00
C LEU A 598 -11.07 27.14 -1.98
N GLU A 599 -11.57 28.17 -2.67
CA GLU A 599 -12.67 28.02 -3.63
C GLU A 599 -12.21 27.21 -4.85
N GLY A 600 -12.95 26.14 -5.16
CA GLY A 600 -12.64 25.24 -6.28
C GLY A 600 -11.34 24.46 -6.14
N ALA A 601 -10.78 24.34 -4.92
CA ALA A 601 -9.51 23.68 -4.64
C ALA A 601 -9.55 22.17 -4.94
N VAL A 602 -8.42 21.61 -5.38
CA VAL A 602 -8.31 20.19 -5.76
C VAL A 602 -7.83 19.37 -4.58
N ASN A 603 -8.50 18.24 -4.31
CA ASN A 603 -8.03 17.26 -3.32
C ASN A 603 -7.40 16.04 -4.00
N LEU A 604 -6.06 16.01 -4.04
CA LEU A 604 -5.29 14.88 -4.56
C LEU A 604 -5.09 13.75 -3.54
N ALA A 605 -5.43 13.96 -2.26
CA ALA A 605 -5.24 12.98 -1.19
C ALA A 605 -6.33 11.89 -1.19
N GLY A 606 -7.50 12.18 -1.76
CA GLY A 606 -8.63 11.23 -1.85
C GLY A 606 -8.50 10.15 -2.93
N VAL A 607 -7.45 10.19 -3.75
CA VAL A 607 -7.30 9.31 -4.92
C VAL A 607 -6.26 8.22 -4.62
N GLY A 608 -6.73 6.98 -4.44
CA GLY A 608 -5.94 5.79 -4.77
C GLY A 608 -5.08 5.14 -3.69
N SER A 609 -5.42 5.22 -2.40
CA SER A 609 -4.75 4.35 -1.40
C SER A 609 -5.42 2.97 -1.31
N ALA A 610 -5.53 2.28 -2.46
CA ALA A 610 -6.05 0.91 -2.53
C ALA A 610 -4.99 -0.15 -2.20
N VAL A 611 -3.70 0.22 -2.22
CA VAL A 611 -2.57 -0.71 -2.00
C VAL A 611 -2.02 -0.56 -0.59
N GLY A 612 -2.08 -1.63 0.20
CA GLY A 612 -1.45 -1.70 1.53
C GLY A 612 -2.35 -1.27 2.70
N ARG A 613 -3.63 -1.67 2.71
CA ARG A 613 -4.48 -1.51 3.91
C ARG A 613 -3.85 -2.24 5.10
N PRO A 614 -3.89 -1.69 6.32
CA PRO A 614 -3.31 -2.34 7.48
C PRO A 614 -4.16 -3.56 7.88
N ILE A 615 -3.50 -4.71 8.02
CA ILE A 615 -4.15 -6.00 8.27
C ILE A 615 -3.83 -6.52 9.67
N VAL A 616 -2.59 -6.37 10.11
CA VAL A 616 -2.12 -6.83 11.42
C VAL A 616 -2.56 -5.81 12.46
N ARG A 617 -3.29 -6.26 13.49
CA ARG A 617 -3.76 -5.40 14.58
C ARG A 617 -3.14 -5.86 15.88
N VAL A 618 -2.58 -4.97 16.68
CA VAL A 618 -1.93 -5.33 17.94
C VAL A 618 -2.31 -4.34 19.03
N ALA A 619 -2.79 -4.88 20.16
CA ALA A 619 -3.01 -4.08 21.36
C ALA A 619 -1.66 -3.71 22.00
N LEU A 620 -1.50 -2.45 22.37
CA LEU A 620 -0.30 -1.89 22.96
C LEU A 620 -0.60 -1.39 24.36
N GLU A 621 0.28 -1.74 25.29
CA GLU A 621 0.23 -1.25 26.67
C GLU A 621 1.64 -0.78 27.05
N PRO A 622 1.79 0.37 27.72
CA PRO A 622 3.08 0.75 28.26
C PRO A 622 3.41 -0.17 29.45
N GLU A 623 4.68 -0.57 29.61
CA GLU A 623 5.08 -1.37 30.77
C GLU A 623 4.82 -0.63 32.09
N ASN A 624 4.99 0.69 32.06
CA ASN A 624 4.65 1.60 33.15
C ASN A 624 3.36 2.37 32.81
N PRO A 625 2.27 2.17 33.57
CA PRO A 625 1.00 2.87 33.34
C PRO A 625 1.10 4.40 33.38
N ALA A 626 2.12 4.97 34.05
CA ALA A 626 2.33 6.42 34.10
C ALA A 626 2.77 7.02 32.75
N ASP A 627 3.32 6.20 31.85
CA ASP A 627 3.81 6.63 30.54
C ASP A 627 2.74 6.52 29.44
N LEU A 628 1.48 6.25 29.80
CA LEU A 628 0.37 6.10 28.86
C LEU A 628 0.18 7.33 27.96
N ASP A 629 0.22 8.54 28.53
CA ASP A 629 0.07 9.77 27.76
C ASP A 629 1.22 9.97 26.76
N LYS A 630 2.44 9.56 27.13
CA LYS A 630 3.61 9.58 26.23
C LYS A 630 3.44 8.59 25.09
N MET A 631 2.94 7.38 25.39
CA MET A 631 2.62 6.38 24.37
C MET A 631 1.57 6.90 23.39
N ILE A 632 0.49 7.52 23.88
CA ILE A 632 -0.57 8.08 23.02
C ILE A 632 -0.03 9.21 22.15
N ALA A 633 0.79 10.12 22.71
CA ALA A 633 1.43 11.18 21.95
C ALA A 633 2.37 10.61 20.86
N GLY A 634 3.18 9.61 21.21
CA GLY A 634 4.06 8.93 20.27
C GLY A 634 3.31 8.17 19.18
N LEU A 635 2.18 7.54 19.50
CA LEU A 635 1.32 6.85 18.52
C LEU A 635 0.73 7.83 17.50
N LYS A 636 0.32 9.03 17.92
CA LYS A 636 -0.15 10.08 17.01
C LYS A 636 0.95 10.54 16.04
N LEU A 637 2.18 10.69 16.53
CA LEU A 637 3.34 11.04 15.69
C LEU A 637 3.69 9.91 14.71
N LEU A 638 3.66 8.65 15.18
CA LEU A 638 3.89 7.48 14.33
C LEU A 638 2.89 7.40 13.17
N VAL A 639 1.59 7.58 13.44
CA VAL A 639 0.53 7.55 12.41
C VAL A 639 0.68 8.69 11.40
N GLN A 640 1.24 9.83 11.81
CA GLN A 640 1.55 10.92 10.87
C GLN A 640 2.77 10.61 10.01
N SER A 641 3.80 9.99 10.59
CA SER A 641 5.05 9.66 9.90
C SER A 641 4.89 8.45 8.96
N ASP A 642 4.01 7.51 9.28
CA ASP A 642 3.83 6.26 8.56
C ASP A 642 2.54 6.25 7.73
N PRO A 643 2.61 6.11 6.39
CA PRO A 643 1.41 6.13 5.55
C PRO A 643 0.41 4.98 5.82
N CYS A 644 0.87 3.82 6.29
CA CYS A 644 0.02 2.65 6.48
C CYS A 644 -0.41 2.45 7.94
N ALA A 645 0.37 2.90 8.92
CA ALA A 645 0.01 2.76 10.32
C ALA A 645 -1.33 3.46 10.64
N GLU A 646 -2.18 2.79 11.42
CA GLU A 646 -3.42 3.35 11.96
C GLU A 646 -3.50 3.09 13.45
N TYR A 647 -4.06 4.05 14.17
CA TYR A 647 -4.25 3.98 15.60
C TYR A 647 -5.73 4.07 15.91
N GLU A 648 -6.23 3.07 16.64
CA GLU A 648 -7.61 3.03 17.12
C GLU A 648 -7.62 2.79 18.63
N GLN A 649 -8.58 3.41 19.31
CA GLN A 649 -8.92 3.06 20.68
C GLN A 649 -10.22 2.25 20.66
N PHE A 650 -10.18 1.03 21.21
CA PHE A 650 -11.38 0.22 21.33
C PHE A 650 -12.27 0.68 22.47
N ALA A 651 -13.54 0.31 22.42
CA ALA A 651 -14.51 0.59 23.50
C ALA A 651 -14.11 -0.05 24.85
N SER A 652 -13.24 -1.06 24.84
CA SER A 652 -12.62 -1.65 26.04
C SER A 652 -11.59 -0.73 26.70
N GLY A 653 -11.16 0.35 26.03
CA GLY A 653 -10.06 1.21 26.44
C GLY A 653 -8.69 0.78 25.90
N GLU A 654 -8.61 -0.35 25.19
CA GLU A 654 -7.37 -0.85 24.59
C GLU A 654 -6.89 0.04 23.44
N HIS A 655 -5.59 0.31 23.40
CA HIS A 655 -4.94 1.04 22.33
C HIS A 655 -4.41 0.07 21.28
N VAL A 656 -4.95 0.12 20.07
CA VAL A 656 -4.64 -0.83 19.01
C VAL A 656 -3.92 -0.12 17.87
N LEU A 657 -2.75 -0.65 17.51
CA LEU A 657 -2.00 -0.27 16.33
C LEU A 657 -2.31 -1.24 15.20
N LEU A 658 -2.66 -0.71 14.03
CA LEU A 658 -2.86 -1.48 12.81
C LEU A 658 -1.68 -1.23 11.85
N THR A 659 -1.13 -2.30 11.28
CA THR A 659 0.01 -2.26 10.35
C THR A 659 -0.20 -3.21 9.17
N ALA A 660 0.53 -3.01 8.07
CA ALA A 660 0.43 -3.85 6.86
C ALA A 660 0.80 -5.32 7.10
N GLY A 661 1.80 -5.57 7.94
CA GLY A 661 2.42 -6.89 8.11
C GLY A 661 3.29 -6.96 9.36
N GLU A 662 3.90 -8.12 9.59
CA GLU A 662 4.72 -8.40 10.77
C GLU A 662 6.01 -7.57 10.78
N LEU A 663 6.71 -7.48 9.65
CA LEU A 663 7.93 -6.69 9.55
C LEU A 663 7.65 -5.20 9.78
N HIS A 664 6.52 -4.72 9.24
CA HIS A 664 6.07 -3.36 9.46
C HIS A 664 5.67 -3.11 10.92
N LEU A 665 5.02 -4.07 11.59
CA LEU A 665 4.75 -3.98 13.03
C LEU A 665 6.03 -3.83 13.86
N GLU A 666 7.05 -4.66 13.60
CA GLU A 666 8.34 -4.59 14.30
C GLU A 666 9.00 -3.23 14.14
N ARG A 667 8.96 -2.67 12.93
CA ARG A 667 9.45 -1.32 12.63
C ARG A 667 8.71 -0.28 13.48
N CYS A 668 7.38 -0.28 13.42
CA CYS A 668 6.55 0.66 14.16
C CYS A 668 6.76 0.60 15.67
N LEU A 669 6.92 -0.61 16.24
CA LEU A 669 7.23 -0.79 17.65
C LEU A 669 8.61 -0.24 18.02
N THR A 670 9.61 -0.46 17.17
CA THR A 670 10.97 0.07 17.36
C THR A 670 10.96 1.61 17.33
N ASP A 671 10.29 2.20 16.34
CA ASP A 671 10.16 3.65 16.21
C ASP A 671 9.41 4.27 17.40
N LEU A 672 8.36 3.60 17.88
CA LEU A 672 7.60 4.07 19.04
C LEU A 672 8.42 4.02 20.33
N ARG A 673 9.21 2.96 20.55
CA ARG A 673 10.08 2.79 21.73
C ARG A 673 11.29 3.71 21.71
N GLU A 674 11.95 3.89 20.56
CA GLU A 674 13.23 4.60 20.48
C GLU A 674 13.09 6.09 20.14
N ARG A 675 12.17 6.44 19.23
CA ARG A 675 12.10 7.79 18.64
C ARG A 675 10.95 8.62 19.19
N PHE A 676 9.73 8.10 19.11
CA PHE A 676 8.51 8.87 19.35
C PHE A 676 8.08 8.91 20.82
N ALA A 677 7.68 7.78 21.39
CA ALA A 677 7.17 7.73 22.77
C ALA A 677 8.29 7.64 23.82
N ARG A 678 9.43 7.04 23.45
CA ARG A 678 10.60 6.85 24.35
C ARG A 678 10.22 6.17 25.67
N CYS A 679 9.35 5.19 25.58
CA CYS A 679 8.90 4.37 26.69
C CYS A 679 8.91 2.90 26.29
N GLU A 680 9.05 2.02 27.28
CA GLU A 680 8.93 0.59 27.05
C GLU A 680 7.47 0.22 26.84
N ILE A 681 7.20 -0.47 25.73
CA ILE A 681 5.85 -0.80 25.28
C ILE A 681 5.76 -2.30 25.09
N GLN A 682 4.79 -2.89 25.76
CA GLN A 682 4.42 -4.28 25.61
C GLN A 682 3.37 -4.40 24.50
N ALA A 683 3.71 -5.19 23.48
CA ALA A 683 2.80 -5.55 22.41
C ALA A 683 2.09 -6.87 22.75
N GLY A 684 0.76 -6.86 22.67
CA GLY A 684 -0.07 -8.05 22.82
C GLY A 684 0.05 -9.02 21.63
N ALA A 685 -0.66 -10.15 21.70
CA ALA A 685 -0.74 -11.06 20.57
C ALA A 685 -1.54 -10.42 19.42
N PRO A 686 -1.14 -10.64 18.15
CA PRO A 686 -1.88 -10.15 17.00
C PRO A 686 -3.37 -10.51 17.04
N ILE A 687 -4.20 -9.53 16.71
CA ILE A 687 -5.65 -9.62 16.64
C ILE A 687 -5.99 -9.89 15.17
N VAL A 688 -6.50 -11.08 14.93
CA VAL A 688 -7.05 -11.46 13.63
C VAL A 688 -8.56 -11.21 13.68
N PRO A 689 -9.12 -10.51 12.69
CA PRO A 689 -10.56 -10.38 12.58
C PRO A 689 -11.15 -11.71 12.17
N TYR A 690 -12.21 -12.11 12.85
CA TYR A 690 -13.04 -13.25 12.48
C TYR A 690 -14.38 -12.72 11.99
N ARG A 691 -15.11 -13.52 11.22
CA ARG A 691 -16.54 -13.30 10.98
C ARG A 691 -17.31 -14.52 11.44
N GLU A 692 -18.59 -14.34 11.72
CA GLU A 692 -19.47 -15.42 12.15
C GLU A 692 -20.50 -15.70 11.06
N THR A 693 -20.75 -16.97 10.76
CA THR A 693 -21.78 -17.36 9.79
C THR A 693 -22.53 -18.61 10.24
N ILE A 694 -23.59 -18.95 9.53
CA ILE A 694 -24.38 -20.16 9.73
C ILE A 694 -24.42 -20.97 8.45
N VAL A 695 -24.37 -22.29 8.58
CA VAL A 695 -24.44 -23.22 7.46
C VAL A 695 -25.51 -24.27 7.71
N LYS A 696 -26.13 -24.76 6.62
CA LYS A 696 -26.97 -25.95 6.64
C LYS A 696 -26.08 -27.18 6.46
N ALA A 697 -25.65 -27.79 7.56
CA ALA A 697 -24.87 -29.04 7.57
C ALA A 697 -25.78 -30.29 7.53
N GLU A 698 -25.24 -31.44 7.13
CA GLU A 698 -26.00 -32.71 7.14
C GLU A 698 -26.22 -33.21 8.58
N GLU A 699 -25.19 -33.07 9.41
CA GLU A 699 -25.18 -33.46 10.83
C GLU A 699 -25.46 -32.25 11.73
N MET A 700 -26.73 -31.91 11.91
CA MET A 700 -27.15 -30.81 12.79
C MET A 700 -27.96 -31.32 13.97
N ARG A 701 -27.83 -30.65 15.12
CA ARG A 701 -28.71 -30.85 16.28
C ARG A 701 -30.18 -30.70 15.88
N PRO A 702 -31.13 -31.42 16.49
CA PRO A 702 -32.56 -31.21 16.24
C PRO A 702 -32.98 -29.75 16.51
N PRO A 703 -33.99 -29.21 15.80
CA PRO A 703 -34.45 -27.83 16.03
C PRO A 703 -34.86 -27.61 17.49
N ALA A 704 -34.49 -26.46 18.05
CA ALA A 704 -34.79 -26.09 19.43
C ALA A 704 -36.29 -26.10 19.73
N ASN A 705 -37.14 -25.80 18.74
CA ASN A 705 -38.58 -25.95 18.83
C ASN A 705 -39.12 -26.82 17.69
N LYS A 706 -39.65 -27.99 18.04
CA LYS A 706 -40.15 -28.98 17.08
C LYS A 706 -41.40 -28.52 16.32
N GLU A 707 -42.18 -27.59 16.87
CA GLU A 707 -43.45 -27.12 16.30
C GLU A 707 -43.28 -25.99 15.29
N LEU A 708 -42.30 -25.11 15.51
CA LEU A 708 -42.07 -23.90 14.71
C LEU A 708 -41.10 -24.12 13.53
N GLY A 709 -40.39 -25.24 13.51
CA GLY A 709 -39.32 -25.50 12.55
C GLY A 709 -38.01 -24.78 12.89
N ARG A 710 -37.00 -24.93 12.03
CA ARG A 710 -35.64 -24.43 12.26
C ARG A 710 -35.50 -22.93 11.98
N GLY A 711 -34.76 -22.24 12.86
CA GLY A 711 -34.43 -20.82 12.73
C GLY A 711 -35.58 -19.86 13.05
N LEU A 712 -36.77 -20.37 13.36
CA LEU A 712 -37.92 -19.56 13.77
C LEU A 712 -37.90 -19.34 15.28
N VAL A 713 -37.87 -18.08 15.69
CA VAL A 713 -37.81 -17.69 17.11
C VAL A 713 -38.88 -16.67 17.43
N VAL A 714 -39.61 -16.94 18.52
CA VAL A 714 -40.54 -15.98 19.13
C VAL A 714 -39.79 -15.20 20.19
N ALA A 715 -39.45 -13.95 19.88
CA ALA A 715 -38.81 -13.01 20.79
C ALA A 715 -39.87 -12.23 21.58
N VAL A 716 -39.90 -12.45 22.89
CA VAL A 716 -40.84 -11.76 23.79
C VAL A 716 -40.07 -10.73 24.61
N SER A 717 -40.58 -9.50 24.64
CA SER A 717 -40.10 -8.43 25.54
C SER A 717 -40.17 -8.83 27.01
N SER A 718 -39.31 -8.25 27.86
CA SER A 718 -39.30 -8.55 29.30
C SER A 718 -40.62 -8.21 29.99
N SER A 719 -41.27 -7.13 29.55
CA SER A 719 -42.62 -6.72 29.98
C SER A 719 -43.75 -7.55 29.37
N LYS A 720 -43.46 -8.45 28.41
CA LYS A 720 -44.43 -9.22 27.61
C LYS A 720 -45.44 -8.35 26.84
N GLN A 721 -45.09 -7.10 26.57
CA GLN A 721 -45.94 -6.14 25.84
C GLN A 721 -45.75 -6.20 24.33
N ALA A 722 -44.59 -6.67 23.86
CA ALA A 722 -44.30 -6.91 22.46
C ALA A 722 -43.79 -8.35 22.26
N THR A 723 -44.31 -9.01 21.23
CA THR A 723 -43.92 -10.34 20.76
C THR A 723 -43.56 -10.25 19.29
N ILE A 724 -42.34 -10.62 18.93
CA ILE A 724 -41.80 -10.54 17.57
C ILE A 724 -41.41 -11.94 17.12
N THR A 725 -42.03 -12.41 16.04
CA THR A 725 -41.67 -13.68 15.41
C THR A 725 -40.73 -13.40 14.25
N LEU A 726 -39.50 -13.92 14.37
CA LEU A 726 -38.46 -13.74 13.37
C LEU A 726 -37.89 -15.09 12.93
N LYS A 727 -37.43 -15.14 11.69
CA LYS A 727 -36.81 -16.30 11.07
C LYS A 727 -35.40 -15.95 10.63
N VAL A 728 -34.42 -16.70 11.11
CA VAL A 728 -33.01 -16.57 10.71
C VAL A 728 -32.67 -17.69 9.73
N SER A 729 -32.05 -17.35 8.60
CA SER A 729 -31.62 -18.31 7.59
C SER A 729 -30.25 -17.96 6.98
N PRO A 730 -29.47 -18.96 6.54
CA PRO A 730 -28.22 -18.73 5.83
C PRO A 730 -28.47 -18.16 4.43
N LEU A 731 -27.66 -17.18 4.03
CA LEU A 731 -27.68 -16.59 2.69
C LEU A 731 -26.78 -17.40 1.73
N PRO A 732 -27.19 -17.62 0.46
CA PRO A 732 -26.32 -18.26 -0.52
C PRO A 732 -25.02 -17.49 -0.76
N LYS A 733 -23.90 -18.21 -0.92
CA LYS A 733 -22.56 -17.63 -1.10
C LYS A 733 -22.50 -16.61 -2.24
N ASP A 734 -23.10 -16.91 -3.40
CA ASP A 734 -23.10 -16.01 -4.57
C ASP A 734 -23.73 -14.63 -4.29
N VAL A 735 -24.72 -14.58 -3.39
CA VAL A 735 -25.40 -13.34 -2.99
C VAL A 735 -24.55 -12.57 -1.99
N THR A 736 -23.98 -13.28 -1.00
CA THR A 736 -23.05 -12.70 -0.03
C THR A 736 -21.84 -12.07 -0.72
N ASP A 737 -21.24 -12.79 -1.69
CA ASP A 737 -20.09 -12.30 -2.47
C ASP A 737 -20.47 -11.09 -3.35
N PHE A 738 -21.70 -11.05 -3.87
CA PHE A 738 -22.20 -9.89 -4.62
C PHE A 738 -22.39 -8.66 -3.73
N LEU A 739 -23.00 -8.82 -2.55
CA LEU A 739 -23.20 -7.72 -1.59
C LEU A 739 -21.87 -7.15 -1.07
N LEU A 740 -20.86 -8.01 -0.87
CA LEU A 740 -19.52 -7.58 -0.49
C LEU A 740 -18.86 -6.73 -1.58
N LYS A 741 -18.91 -7.17 -2.83
CA LYS A 741 -18.37 -6.43 -3.97
C LYS A 741 -19.04 -5.07 -4.16
N GLN A 742 -20.35 -4.99 -3.91
CA GLN A 742 -21.15 -3.79 -4.16
C GLN A 742 -21.46 -2.92 -2.92
N SER A 743 -20.63 -3.01 -1.89
CA SER A 743 -20.79 -2.25 -0.63
C SER A 743 -20.90 -0.72 -0.83
N ALA A 744 -20.19 -0.16 -1.82
CA ALA A 744 -20.23 1.26 -2.14
C ALA A 744 -21.60 1.74 -2.65
N ALA A 745 -22.28 0.95 -3.49
CA ALA A 745 -23.63 1.28 -3.97
C ALA A 745 -24.66 1.23 -2.83
N ILE A 746 -24.51 0.27 -1.90
CA ILE A 746 -25.37 0.16 -0.71
C ILE A 746 -25.20 1.39 0.20
N LYS A 747 -23.97 1.91 0.31
CA LYS A 747 -23.70 3.14 1.06
C LYS A 747 -24.40 4.36 0.43
N GLN A 748 -24.36 4.49 -0.90
CA GLN A 748 -25.09 5.55 -1.61
C GLN A 748 -26.60 5.46 -1.40
N LEU A 749 -27.17 4.25 -1.50
CA LEU A 749 -28.58 3.97 -1.25
C LEU A 749 -29.02 4.34 0.18
N SER A 750 -28.13 4.22 1.17
CA SER A 750 -28.43 4.53 2.56
C SER A 750 -28.14 5.98 2.95
N SER A 751 -27.29 6.70 2.21
CA SER A 751 -27.00 8.12 2.42
C SER A 751 -28.08 9.06 1.89
N ASP A 752 -28.95 8.59 1.00
CA ASP A 752 -30.01 9.39 0.39
C ASP A 752 -31.41 9.08 0.98
N PRO A 753 -31.74 9.65 2.15
CA PRO A 753 -33.15 9.96 2.39
C PRO A 753 -33.44 11.34 3.02
N ALA A 754 -32.43 12.18 3.33
CA ALA A 754 -32.67 13.37 4.18
C ALA A 754 -31.68 14.55 4.08
N SER A 755 -31.07 14.83 2.92
CA SER A 755 -30.24 16.05 2.77
C SER A 755 -31.05 17.36 2.56
N ASN A 756 -32.38 17.35 2.73
CA ASN A 756 -33.23 18.49 2.38
C ASN A 756 -34.28 18.94 3.42
N ASN A 757 -34.24 18.48 4.68
CA ASN A 757 -35.04 19.09 5.77
C ASN A 757 -34.57 18.62 7.16
N ASP A 758 -33.73 19.42 7.82
CA ASP A 758 -34.03 20.00 9.14
C ASP A 758 -32.81 20.71 9.72
N SER A 759 -32.87 22.04 9.66
CA SER A 759 -32.18 22.91 10.60
C SER A 759 -32.90 22.86 11.95
N ALA A 760 -32.14 22.67 13.02
CA ALA A 760 -32.49 22.83 14.45
C ALA A 760 -32.90 21.56 15.23
N SER A 761 -31.89 20.87 15.78
CA SER A 761 -31.75 20.68 17.23
C SER A 761 -30.44 19.95 17.55
N GLU A 762 -29.53 20.63 18.24
CA GLU A 762 -28.30 20.06 18.79
C GLU A 762 -28.57 19.15 20.00
N SER A 763 -27.59 18.27 20.23
CA SER A 763 -27.28 17.49 21.45
C SER A 763 -27.72 16.02 21.45
N GLY A 764 -26.73 15.14 21.25
CA GLY A 764 -26.83 13.68 21.42
C GLY A 764 -25.71 12.97 20.66
N ASP A 765 -24.67 12.55 21.40
CA ASP A 765 -23.52 11.70 21.02
C ASP A 765 -23.36 11.32 19.54
N LYS A 766 -22.49 12.07 18.84
CA LYS A 766 -21.82 11.55 17.65
C LYS A 766 -20.79 10.52 18.10
N VAL A 767 -21.18 9.24 18.13
CA VAL A 767 -20.20 8.15 18.15
C VAL A 767 -19.38 8.29 16.87
N GLU A 768 -18.08 8.54 17.02
CA GLU A 768 -17.13 8.59 15.92
C GLU A 768 -17.31 7.36 15.03
N GLU A 769 -17.62 7.59 13.75
CA GLU A 769 -17.70 6.54 12.75
C GLU A 769 -16.32 5.90 12.58
N SER A 770 -16.08 4.83 13.35
CA SER A 770 -14.90 3.98 13.23
C SER A 770 -14.81 3.43 11.80
N GLN A 771 -13.66 3.66 11.15
CA GLN A 771 -13.30 3.23 9.79
C GLN A 771 -13.22 1.69 9.63
N ALA A 772 -13.53 0.93 10.68
CA ALA A 772 -13.15 -0.46 10.87
C ALA A 772 -13.83 -1.51 9.98
N ASP A 773 -15.03 -1.26 9.43
CA ASP A 773 -15.77 -2.27 8.65
C ASP A 773 -15.66 -2.11 7.12
N GLU A 774 -15.19 -0.96 6.62
CA GLU A 774 -14.86 -0.79 5.19
C GLU A 774 -13.52 -1.47 4.81
N ALA A 775 -12.75 -1.88 5.82
CA ALA A 775 -11.39 -2.41 5.66
C ALA A 775 -11.33 -3.83 5.04
N PHE A 776 -12.46 -4.55 4.94
CA PHE A 776 -12.48 -5.99 4.69
C PHE A 776 -13.27 -6.48 3.46
N ALA A 777 -13.87 -5.56 2.68
CA ALA A 777 -14.43 -5.92 1.38
C ALA A 777 -13.28 -6.12 0.38
N GLY A 778 -13.01 -7.38 0.02
CA GLY A 778 -12.01 -7.73 -0.97
C GLY A 778 -12.44 -7.35 -2.40
N ILE A 779 -11.42 -6.93 -3.16
CA ILE A 779 -11.28 -7.03 -4.62
C ILE A 779 -11.97 -5.95 -5.47
N GLU A 780 -11.10 -5.22 -6.20
CA GLU A 780 -11.30 -4.38 -7.39
C GLU A 780 -12.30 -3.23 -7.24
N GLU A 781 -11.92 -2.03 -7.71
CA GLU A 781 -12.84 -0.89 -7.87
C GLU A 781 -13.88 -1.24 -8.95
N ALA A 782 -14.83 -2.10 -8.62
CA ALA A 782 -15.98 -2.35 -9.44
C ALA A 782 -16.82 -1.08 -9.47
N LYS A 783 -17.16 -0.61 -10.68
CA LYS A 783 -18.08 0.50 -10.91
C LYS A 783 -19.32 0.36 -10.03
N THR A 784 -19.64 1.43 -9.31
CA THR A 784 -20.88 1.57 -8.54
C THR A 784 -22.07 1.51 -9.51
N LEU A 785 -22.73 0.36 -9.57
CA LEU A 785 -24.00 0.14 -10.27
C LEU A 785 -25.04 1.16 -9.80
N SER A 786 -25.91 1.58 -10.72
CA SER A 786 -27.07 2.40 -10.37
C SER A 786 -28.02 1.64 -9.42
N PRO A 787 -28.83 2.36 -8.61
CA PRO A 787 -29.84 1.76 -7.72
C PRO A 787 -30.74 0.71 -8.39
N ASP A 788 -31.16 0.96 -9.62
CA ASP A 788 -32.10 0.12 -10.37
C ASP A 788 -31.44 -1.13 -10.98
N GLU A 789 -30.20 -1.00 -11.46
CA GLU A 789 -29.39 -2.14 -11.93
C GLU A 789 -29.00 -3.04 -10.76
N PHE A 790 -28.62 -2.45 -9.63
CA PHE A 790 -28.33 -3.19 -8.40
C PHE A 790 -29.53 -4.03 -7.97
N LYS A 791 -30.73 -3.44 -7.95
CA LYS A 791 -31.98 -4.14 -7.65
C LYS A 791 -32.24 -5.30 -8.62
N SER A 792 -32.02 -5.08 -9.92
CA SER A 792 -32.24 -6.10 -10.96
C SER A 792 -31.30 -7.30 -10.82
N GLN A 793 -29.99 -7.04 -10.65
CA GLN A 793 -28.99 -8.10 -10.46
C GLN A 793 -29.17 -8.83 -9.12
N LEU A 794 -29.54 -8.12 -8.06
CA LEU A 794 -29.83 -8.73 -6.77
C LEU A 794 -31.03 -9.68 -6.85
N LYS A 795 -32.09 -9.28 -7.58
CA LYS A 795 -33.26 -10.11 -7.83
C LYS A 795 -32.90 -11.38 -8.61
N GLU A 796 -32.11 -11.26 -9.67
CA GLU A 796 -31.63 -12.40 -10.44
C GLU A 796 -30.86 -13.40 -9.55
N LYS A 797 -29.92 -12.91 -8.75
CA LYS A 797 -29.11 -13.75 -7.86
C LYS A 797 -29.90 -14.36 -6.69
N LEU A 798 -30.97 -13.72 -6.22
CA LEU A 798 -31.82 -14.28 -5.17
C LEU A 798 -32.81 -15.33 -5.69
N GLU A 799 -33.35 -15.15 -6.90
CA GLU A 799 -34.45 -15.98 -7.41
C GLU A 799 -34.00 -17.18 -8.24
N PHE A 800 -32.86 -17.11 -8.95
CA PHE A 800 -32.39 -18.18 -9.83
C PHE A 800 -31.31 -19.05 -9.17
N GLY A 801 -31.59 -20.33 -8.90
CA GLY A 801 -30.62 -21.30 -8.36
C GLY A 801 -31.25 -22.49 -7.61
N LYS A 802 -30.47 -23.55 -7.33
CA LYS A 802 -30.94 -24.72 -6.56
C LYS A 802 -31.32 -24.32 -5.13
N GLY A 803 -32.54 -24.66 -4.69
CA GLY A 803 -33.01 -24.42 -3.32
C GLY A 803 -33.51 -22.98 -3.03
N ARG A 804 -33.74 -22.15 -4.07
CA ARG A 804 -34.09 -20.73 -3.93
C ARG A 804 -35.60 -20.40 -3.95
N GLU A 805 -36.48 -21.40 -3.84
CA GLU A 805 -37.94 -21.19 -3.84
C GLU A 805 -38.45 -20.29 -2.71
N ALA A 806 -37.73 -20.27 -1.57
CA ALA A 806 -38.07 -19.46 -0.40
C ALA A 806 -37.78 -17.95 -0.57
N TRP A 807 -37.07 -17.53 -1.63
CA TRP A 807 -36.59 -16.15 -1.83
C TRP A 807 -37.35 -15.38 -2.91
N LYS A 808 -38.41 -15.95 -3.47
CA LYS A 808 -39.25 -15.26 -4.48
C LYS A 808 -39.82 -13.95 -3.92
N SER A 809 -39.66 -12.85 -4.65
CA SER A 809 -40.09 -11.50 -4.24
C SER A 809 -39.43 -10.94 -2.98
N ALA A 810 -38.39 -11.58 -2.43
CA ALA A 810 -37.70 -11.11 -1.23
C ALA A 810 -36.90 -9.81 -1.49
N ALA A 811 -36.39 -9.63 -2.72
CA ALA A 811 -35.63 -8.44 -3.12
C ALA A 811 -36.44 -7.13 -3.00
N GLU A 812 -37.76 -7.20 -3.20
CA GLU A 812 -38.66 -6.05 -3.13
C GLU A 812 -39.05 -5.69 -1.70
N ARG A 813 -38.80 -6.58 -0.73
CA ARG A 813 -39.18 -6.45 0.68
C ARG A 813 -37.98 -6.22 1.60
N ILE A 814 -36.83 -5.86 1.05
CA ILE A 814 -35.63 -5.58 1.84
C ILE A 814 -35.80 -4.26 2.60
N VAL A 815 -35.57 -4.32 3.91
CA VAL A 815 -35.70 -3.21 4.86
C VAL A 815 -34.35 -2.56 5.14
N SER A 816 -33.32 -3.38 5.39
CA SER A 816 -31.97 -2.87 5.67
C SER A 816 -30.90 -3.91 5.36
N PHE A 817 -29.73 -3.42 4.98
CA PHE A 817 -28.49 -4.21 4.92
C PHE A 817 -27.75 -4.09 6.25
N GLY A 818 -26.99 -5.09 6.68
CA GLY A 818 -26.29 -5.03 7.97
C GLY A 818 -24.96 -5.77 7.99
N PRO A 819 -24.03 -5.44 8.90
CA PRO A 819 -24.08 -4.33 9.87
C PRO A 819 -23.88 -2.94 9.22
N ARG A 820 -24.12 -1.87 10.00
CA ARG A 820 -23.93 -0.45 9.64
C ARG A 820 -24.63 0.02 8.35
N ARG A 821 -25.76 -0.59 7.96
CA ARG A 821 -26.49 -0.27 6.72
C ARG A 821 -25.74 -0.56 5.41
N THR A 822 -24.58 -1.20 5.44
CA THR A 822 -23.74 -1.46 4.26
C THR A 822 -23.23 -2.91 4.15
N GLY A 823 -23.46 -3.75 5.15
CA GLY A 823 -22.91 -5.10 5.20
C GLY A 823 -23.69 -6.18 4.43
N PRO A 824 -23.13 -7.40 4.31
CA PRO A 824 -23.62 -8.49 3.46
C PRO A 824 -24.74 -9.33 4.11
N ASN A 825 -25.49 -8.76 5.05
CA ASN A 825 -26.66 -9.39 5.67
C ASN A 825 -27.93 -8.63 5.30
N ILE A 826 -29.05 -9.35 5.18
CA ILE A 826 -30.32 -8.76 4.74
C ILE A 826 -31.40 -8.88 5.82
N LEU A 827 -32.13 -7.79 6.03
CA LEU A 827 -33.39 -7.77 6.78
C LEU A 827 -34.55 -7.68 5.78
N VAL A 828 -35.48 -8.63 5.87
CA VAL A 828 -36.64 -8.73 4.96
C VAL A 828 -37.93 -8.64 5.75
N ASP A 829 -38.88 -7.86 5.24
CA ASP A 829 -40.24 -7.82 5.77
C ASP A 829 -41.08 -8.98 5.21
N GLY A 830 -41.43 -9.93 6.09
CA GLY A 830 -42.34 -11.03 5.80
C GLY A 830 -43.76 -10.79 6.35
N THR A 831 -44.03 -9.65 6.98
CA THR A 831 -45.33 -9.36 7.60
C THR A 831 -46.41 -9.17 6.55
N ALA A 832 -47.63 -9.67 6.82
CA ALA A 832 -48.76 -9.54 5.89
C ALA A 832 -49.23 -8.09 5.70
N SER A 833 -48.93 -7.21 6.65
CA SER A 833 -49.35 -5.80 6.68
C SER A 833 -48.27 -4.81 6.21
N GLY A 834 -47.04 -5.25 5.89
CA GLY A 834 -45.99 -4.37 5.39
C GLY A 834 -45.53 -3.31 6.41
N ILE A 835 -45.23 -3.74 7.64
CA ILE A 835 -45.03 -2.83 8.79
C ILE A 835 -43.68 -2.09 8.70
N LEU A 836 -42.70 -2.64 7.99
CA LEU A 836 -41.33 -2.11 7.94
C LEU A 836 -41.09 -1.29 6.67
N PRO A 837 -40.34 -0.17 6.75
CA PRO A 837 -40.01 0.63 5.58
C PRO A 837 -39.12 -0.17 4.62
N ARG A 838 -39.48 -0.19 3.33
CA ARG A 838 -38.75 -0.93 2.29
C ARG A 838 -37.78 0.01 1.57
N ILE A 839 -36.58 -0.46 1.26
CA ILE A 839 -35.56 0.33 0.55
C ILE A 839 -35.97 0.61 -0.90
N PHE A 840 -36.66 -0.33 -1.55
CA PHE A 840 -36.93 -0.31 -2.99
C PHE A 840 -38.40 -0.12 -3.36
N GLY A 841 -39.25 0.29 -2.42
CA GLY A 841 -40.69 0.53 -2.63
C GLY A 841 -41.07 2.01 -2.54
N ASP A 842 -42.13 2.41 -3.24
CA ASP A 842 -42.63 3.79 -3.35
C ASP A 842 -43.41 4.32 -2.12
N ASP A 843 -43.44 3.57 -1.01
CA ASP A 843 -44.31 3.93 0.11
C ASP A 843 -43.68 4.98 1.02
N ALA A 844 -44.12 6.21 0.77
CA ALA A 844 -43.96 7.41 1.57
C ALA A 844 -44.75 7.40 2.89
N ASP A 845 -44.85 6.26 3.58
CA ASP A 845 -45.31 6.23 4.97
C ASP A 845 -44.07 6.16 5.87
N LYS A 846 -43.42 7.32 6.01
CA LYS A 846 -42.45 7.54 7.09
C LYS A 846 -43.13 7.12 8.40
N ALA A 847 -42.40 6.45 9.28
CA ALA A 847 -42.85 6.24 10.65
C ALA A 847 -43.04 7.61 11.30
N ASP A 848 -44.23 8.19 11.15
CA ASP A 848 -44.57 9.46 11.77
C ASP A 848 -44.35 9.32 13.27
N ALA A 849 -43.64 10.28 13.86
CA ALA A 849 -43.52 10.35 15.31
C ALA A 849 -44.95 10.37 15.88
N PRO A 850 -45.27 9.49 16.85
CA PRO A 850 -46.65 9.33 17.31
C PRO A 850 -47.21 10.67 17.76
N SER A 851 -48.42 10.98 17.30
CA SER A 851 -49.20 12.11 17.81
C SER A 851 -49.50 11.90 19.31
N ALA A 852 -49.69 12.97 20.07
CA ALA A 852 -49.77 12.93 21.53
C ALA A 852 -50.84 11.95 22.08
N ASP A 853 -51.89 11.69 21.29
CA ASP A 853 -53.04 10.84 21.65
C ASP A 853 -53.09 9.49 20.88
N GLU A 854 -52.05 9.14 20.12
CA GLU A 854 -52.07 7.91 19.32
C GLU A 854 -51.69 6.68 20.15
N ARG A 855 -52.30 5.52 19.85
CA ARG A 855 -51.97 4.22 20.47
C ARG A 855 -50.72 3.63 19.84
N LEU A 856 -50.01 2.79 20.61
CA LEU A 856 -48.81 2.11 20.13
C LEU A 856 -49.15 1.16 18.97
N LYS A 857 -48.64 1.46 17.77
CA LYS A 857 -48.72 0.59 16.58
C LYS A 857 -47.38 -0.11 16.36
N ALA A 858 -47.41 -1.25 15.66
CA ALA A 858 -46.21 -2.01 15.31
C ALA A 858 -45.26 -1.23 14.39
N SER A 859 -45.78 -0.30 13.58
CA SER A 859 -44.98 0.60 12.71
C SER A 859 -44.06 1.52 13.51
N HIS A 860 -44.45 1.93 14.73
CA HIS A 860 -43.62 2.78 15.60
C HIS A 860 -42.38 2.07 16.15
N LEU A 861 -42.33 0.72 16.09
CA LEU A 861 -41.19 -0.08 16.55
C LEU A 861 -40.23 -0.45 15.41
N SER A 862 -40.54 -0.09 14.16
CA SER A 862 -39.77 -0.43 12.96
C SER A 862 -38.30 0.00 13.06
N ASP A 863 -38.03 1.26 13.41
CA ASP A 863 -36.66 1.77 13.61
C ASP A 863 -35.90 1.02 14.69
N LYS A 864 -36.60 0.59 15.75
CA LYS A 864 -35.99 -0.14 16.88
C LYS A 864 -35.67 -1.58 16.50
N ILE A 865 -36.52 -2.22 15.69
CA ILE A 865 -36.27 -3.54 15.12
C ILE A 865 -35.07 -3.48 14.18
N THR A 866 -35.04 -2.48 13.28
CA THR A 866 -33.90 -2.25 12.38
C THR A 866 -32.61 -2.03 13.16
N TYR A 867 -32.62 -1.18 14.21
CA TYR A 867 -31.45 -0.97 15.05
C TYR A 867 -31.01 -2.23 15.82
N GLY A 868 -31.96 -3.01 16.35
CA GLY A 868 -31.69 -4.31 16.97
C GLY A 868 -31.05 -5.31 16.02
N PHE A 869 -31.50 -5.34 14.76
CA PHE A 869 -30.86 -6.12 13.69
C PHE A 869 -29.43 -5.65 13.42
N GLN A 870 -29.19 -4.33 13.31
CA GLN A 870 -27.83 -3.79 13.08
C GLN A 870 -26.87 -4.20 14.21
N LEU A 871 -27.32 -4.11 15.48
CA LEU A 871 -26.53 -4.55 16.63
C LEU A 871 -26.27 -6.06 16.63
N ALA A 872 -27.27 -6.87 16.29
CA ALA A 872 -27.14 -8.33 16.22
C ALA A 872 -26.17 -8.78 15.11
N MET A 873 -26.15 -8.08 13.97
CA MET A 873 -25.22 -8.35 12.89
C MET A 873 -23.81 -7.81 13.17
N ALA A 874 -23.68 -6.73 13.94
CA ALA A 874 -22.38 -6.18 14.34
C ALA A 874 -21.70 -7.03 15.44
N GLN A 875 -22.49 -7.64 16.33
CA GLN A 875 -22.01 -8.48 17.42
C GLN A 875 -22.65 -9.86 17.34
N GLY A 876 -21.95 -10.80 16.72
CA GLY A 876 -22.37 -12.19 16.61
C GLY A 876 -22.35 -12.95 17.95
N PRO A 877 -23.11 -14.05 18.06
CA PRO A 877 -23.29 -14.78 19.31
C PRO A 877 -22.06 -15.62 19.76
N LEU A 878 -21.11 -15.91 18.86
CA LEU A 878 -19.93 -16.70 19.21
C LEU A 878 -18.92 -15.84 19.96
N CYS A 879 -18.44 -14.77 19.34
CA CYS A 879 -17.27 -14.02 19.77
C CYS A 879 -17.51 -12.50 19.81
N HIS A 880 -18.75 -12.03 19.66
CA HIS A 880 -19.06 -10.63 19.37
C HIS A 880 -18.28 -10.12 18.15
N GLU A 881 -18.14 -10.97 17.12
CA GLU A 881 -17.56 -10.58 15.84
C GLU A 881 -18.68 -10.38 14.80
N PRO A 882 -18.48 -9.55 13.77
CA PRO A 882 -19.58 -9.27 12.86
C PRO A 882 -20.00 -10.50 12.05
N VAL A 883 -21.30 -10.62 11.87
CA VAL A 883 -21.95 -11.73 11.16
C VAL A 883 -21.89 -11.50 9.66
N GLN A 884 -21.75 -12.56 8.88
CA GLN A 884 -21.73 -12.52 7.42
C GLN A 884 -22.61 -13.63 6.81
N GLY A 885 -23.35 -13.29 5.76
CA GLY A 885 -24.14 -14.25 4.99
C GLY A 885 -25.39 -14.73 5.74
N VAL A 886 -26.04 -13.84 6.50
CA VAL A 886 -27.27 -14.16 7.24
C VAL A 886 -28.42 -13.28 6.78
N ALA A 887 -29.59 -13.91 6.68
CA ALA A 887 -30.83 -13.24 6.37
C ALA A 887 -31.83 -13.40 7.53
N VAL A 888 -32.47 -12.29 7.88
CA VAL A 888 -33.49 -12.24 8.94
C VAL A 888 -34.81 -11.81 8.32
N VAL A 889 -35.83 -12.63 8.46
CA VAL A 889 -37.20 -12.34 8.00
C VAL A 889 -38.09 -12.10 9.21
N ILE A 890 -38.75 -10.95 9.28
CA ILE A 890 -39.75 -10.68 10.33
C ILE A 890 -41.11 -11.18 9.84
N GLU A 891 -41.69 -12.17 10.51
CA GLU A 891 -42.97 -12.77 10.09
C GLU A 891 -44.17 -12.09 10.76
N ASN A 892 -44.06 -11.76 12.05
CA ASN A 892 -45.15 -11.14 12.80
C ASN A 892 -44.64 -10.25 13.94
N VAL A 893 -45.34 -9.15 14.22
CA VAL A 893 -45.08 -8.23 15.33
C VAL A 893 -46.40 -7.97 16.04
N GLU A 894 -46.57 -8.56 17.22
CA GLU A 894 -47.76 -8.43 18.05
C GLU A 894 -47.46 -7.53 19.25
N ILE A 895 -48.35 -6.57 19.50
CA ILE A 895 -48.31 -5.72 20.69
C ILE A 895 -49.50 -6.13 21.57
N ALA A 896 -49.23 -6.51 22.81
CA ALA A 896 -50.27 -6.78 23.79
C ALA A 896 -50.91 -5.46 24.24
N ASP A 897 -52.25 -5.41 24.29
CA ASP A 897 -53.00 -4.28 24.81
C ASP A 897 -52.68 -4.10 26.31
N ALA A 898 -51.78 -3.18 26.64
CA ALA A 898 -51.56 -2.76 28.01
C ALA A 898 -52.73 -1.90 28.50
N ALA A 899 -53.10 -2.05 29.78
CA ALA A 899 -54.24 -1.38 30.41
C ALA A 899 -54.18 0.16 30.27
N GLN A 900 -55.09 0.67 29.43
CA GLN A 900 -55.77 1.98 29.35
C GLN A 900 -55.10 3.34 29.58
N ASP A 901 -53.92 3.53 30.18
CA ASP A 901 -53.51 4.89 30.65
C ASP A 901 -52.08 5.40 30.29
N SER A 902 -51.41 4.93 29.23
CA SER A 902 -50.11 5.51 28.83
C SER A 902 -50.04 5.93 27.36
N SER A 903 -49.55 7.15 27.10
CA SER A 903 -49.29 7.69 25.76
C SER A 903 -48.32 6.79 24.97
N ALA A 904 -48.45 6.72 23.64
CA ALA A 904 -47.52 5.94 22.81
C ALA A 904 -46.06 6.38 22.99
N ARG A 905 -45.80 7.66 23.27
CA ARG A 905 -44.45 8.18 23.52
C ARG A 905 -43.82 7.61 24.79
N ASP A 906 -44.57 7.54 25.89
CA ASP A 906 -44.09 6.95 27.15
C ASP A 906 -43.92 5.43 27.05
N ALA A 907 -44.81 4.77 26.29
CA ALA A 907 -44.69 3.34 26.01
C ALA A 907 -43.46 3.03 25.14
N ILE A 908 -43.18 3.82 24.09
CA ILE A 908 -42.00 3.65 23.24
C ILE A 908 -40.72 3.90 24.03
N GLY A 909 -40.66 4.92 24.89
CA GLY A 909 -39.49 5.20 25.72
C GLY A 909 -39.10 4.01 26.61
N ARG A 910 -40.08 3.35 27.23
CA ARG A 910 -39.87 2.14 28.05
C ARG A 910 -39.56 0.91 27.21
N LEU A 911 -40.29 0.70 26.11
CA LEU A 911 -40.17 -0.50 25.28
C LEU A 911 -38.95 -0.49 24.35
N THR A 912 -38.37 0.67 24.05
CA THR A 912 -37.24 0.78 23.11
C THR A 912 -36.09 -0.15 23.48
N GLY A 913 -35.62 -0.10 24.73
CA GLY A 913 -34.52 -0.95 25.19
C GLY A 913 -34.89 -2.44 25.25
N GLU A 914 -36.13 -2.76 25.60
CA GLU A 914 -36.61 -4.14 25.69
C GLU A 914 -36.75 -4.78 24.30
N VAL A 915 -37.32 -4.06 23.33
CA VAL A 915 -37.50 -4.52 21.95
C VAL A 915 -36.15 -4.73 21.27
N ILE A 916 -35.21 -3.78 21.41
CA ILE A 916 -33.85 -3.91 20.86
C ILE A 916 -33.19 -5.20 21.39
N LYS A 917 -33.22 -5.42 22.71
CA LYS A 917 -32.65 -6.63 23.32
C LYS A 917 -33.39 -7.90 22.91
N ALA A 918 -34.72 -7.87 22.83
CA ALA A 918 -35.52 -9.02 22.43
C ALA A 918 -35.21 -9.45 20.98
N VAL A 919 -35.15 -8.50 20.05
CA VAL A 919 -34.77 -8.74 18.65
C VAL A 919 -33.34 -9.27 18.57
N GLN A 920 -32.39 -8.65 19.26
CA GLN A 920 -31.00 -9.09 19.28
C GLN A 920 -30.85 -10.54 19.79
N GLN A 921 -31.43 -10.84 20.96
CA GLN A 921 -31.41 -12.20 21.52
C GLN A 921 -32.19 -13.20 20.68
N GLY A 922 -33.29 -12.77 20.05
CA GLY A 922 -34.07 -13.61 19.14
C GLY A 922 -33.26 -14.04 17.93
N ILE A 923 -32.53 -13.09 17.31
CA ILE A 923 -31.62 -13.37 16.19
C ILE A 923 -30.48 -14.30 16.64
N HIS A 924 -29.85 -14.05 17.80
CA HIS A 924 -28.79 -14.90 18.34
C HIS A 924 -29.27 -16.33 18.61
N LYS A 925 -30.48 -16.50 19.15
CA LYS A 925 -31.08 -17.84 19.34
C LYS A 925 -31.35 -18.53 18.01
N GLY A 926 -31.88 -17.80 17.02
CA GLY A 926 -32.14 -18.32 15.68
C GLY A 926 -30.85 -18.73 14.97
N PHE A 927 -29.77 -17.95 15.17
CA PHE A 927 -28.43 -18.25 14.68
C PHE A 927 -27.87 -19.55 15.27
N LEU A 928 -27.99 -19.74 16.59
CA LEU A 928 -27.50 -20.93 17.29
C LEU A 928 -28.35 -22.20 17.05
N ASP A 929 -29.55 -22.07 16.48
CA ASP A 929 -30.39 -23.22 16.05
C ASP A 929 -29.90 -23.83 14.72
N TRP A 930 -29.10 -23.07 13.96
CA TRP A 930 -28.31 -23.57 12.83
C TRP A 930 -26.94 -24.06 13.31
N SER A 931 -26.11 -24.62 12.42
CA SER A 931 -24.71 -24.89 12.74
C SER A 931 -23.90 -23.61 12.59
N PRO A 932 -23.41 -23.01 13.69
CA PRO A 932 -22.59 -21.82 13.62
C PRO A 932 -21.17 -22.18 13.19
N ARG A 933 -20.60 -21.36 12.31
CA ARG A 933 -19.22 -21.51 11.83
C ARG A 933 -18.45 -20.21 12.02
N LEU A 934 -17.18 -20.34 12.38
CA LEU A 934 -16.24 -19.22 12.34
C LEU A 934 -15.68 -19.10 10.93
N MET A 935 -15.62 -17.87 10.41
CA MET A 935 -14.90 -17.57 9.18
C MET A 935 -13.53 -17.02 9.52
N LEU A 936 -12.50 -17.67 8.98
CA LEU A 936 -11.10 -17.29 9.14
C LEU A 936 -10.74 -16.31 8.03
N ALA A 937 -10.01 -15.25 8.38
CA ALA A 937 -9.29 -14.46 7.41
C ALA A 937 -8.22 -15.33 6.73
N MET A 938 -8.16 -15.31 5.39
CA MET A 938 -7.24 -16.12 4.59
C MET A 938 -6.28 -15.23 3.79
N TYR A 939 -5.02 -15.62 3.79
CA TYR A 939 -4.00 -15.09 2.90
C TYR A 939 -3.79 -16.05 1.73
N SER A 940 -3.80 -15.52 0.51
CA SER A 940 -3.12 -16.20 -0.59
C SER A 940 -1.62 -16.05 -0.39
N CYS A 941 -0.93 -17.17 -0.41
CA CYS A 941 0.51 -17.26 -0.28
C CYS A 941 1.12 -17.76 -1.58
N GLU A 942 1.89 -16.91 -2.25
CA GLU A 942 2.74 -17.31 -3.37
C GLU A 942 4.16 -17.56 -2.87
N ILE A 943 4.70 -18.74 -3.17
CA ILE A 943 6.02 -19.18 -2.70
C ILE A 943 6.85 -19.59 -3.89
N GLN A 944 8.02 -18.98 -4.02
CA GLN A 944 9.03 -19.42 -4.98
C GLN A 944 10.09 -20.24 -4.26
N ALA A 945 10.37 -21.43 -4.77
CA ALA A 945 11.28 -22.39 -4.14
C ALA A 945 12.01 -23.23 -5.18
N SER A 946 13.24 -23.64 -4.90
CA SER A 946 13.95 -24.62 -5.73
C SER A 946 13.46 -26.04 -5.45
N THR A 947 13.66 -26.95 -6.41
CA THR A 947 13.29 -28.37 -6.29
C THR A 947 13.82 -29.05 -5.03
N GLU A 948 15.01 -28.66 -4.55
CA GLU A 948 15.67 -29.24 -3.39
C GLU A 948 14.95 -28.94 -2.07
N VAL A 949 14.26 -27.80 -1.97
CA VAL A 949 13.63 -27.33 -0.73
C VAL A 949 12.12 -27.50 -0.72
N LEU A 950 11.50 -27.96 -1.81
CA LEU A 950 10.05 -28.14 -1.94
C LEU A 950 9.46 -28.98 -0.80
N GLY A 951 10.07 -30.10 -0.44
CA GLY A 951 9.57 -30.94 0.67
C GLY A 951 9.47 -30.17 2.00
N ARG A 952 10.46 -29.32 2.29
CA ARG A 952 10.45 -28.50 3.51
C ARG A 952 9.38 -27.40 3.46
N VAL A 953 9.09 -26.87 2.28
CA VAL A 953 8.03 -25.88 2.06
C VAL A 953 6.66 -26.50 2.35
N TYR A 954 6.39 -27.68 1.80
CA TYR A 954 5.15 -28.42 2.05
C TYR A 954 4.96 -28.80 3.53
N ASP A 955 6.05 -29.18 4.22
CA ASP A 955 6.00 -29.47 5.66
C ASP A 955 5.53 -28.27 6.49
N VAL A 956 6.03 -27.06 6.19
CA VAL A 956 5.64 -25.84 6.92
C VAL A 956 4.20 -25.45 6.59
N LEU A 957 3.81 -25.52 5.31
CA LEU A 957 2.44 -25.23 4.88
C LEU A 957 1.44 -26.15 5.58
N THR A 958 1.68 -27.46 5.56
CA THR A 958 0.79 -28.46 6.17
C THR A 958 0.68 -28.23 7.68
N ARG A 959 1.79 -27.92 8.36
CA ARG A 959 1.81 -27.65 9.80
C ARG A 959 0.95 -26.44 10.18
N ARG A 960 0.91 -25.43 9.32
CA ARG A 960 0.12 -24.19 9.51
C ARG A 960 -1.22 -24.22 8.78
N ARG A 961 -1.69 -25.41 8.39
CA ARG A 961 -3.00 -25.63 7.74
C ARG A 961 -3.17 -24.88 6.42
N GLY A 962 -2.07 -24.69 5.69
CA GLY A 962 -2.08 -24.12 4.35
C GLY A 962 -2.63 -25.14 3.34
N ASN A 963 -3.53 -24.70 2.48
CA ASN A 963 -4.07 -25.50 1.37
C ASN A 963 -3.39 -25.09 0.06
N VAL A 964 -2.86 -26.04 -0.71
CA VAL A 964 -2.14 -25.74 -1.96
C VAL A 964 -3.11 -25.77 -3.13
N LEU A 965 -3.23 -24.65 -3.84
CA LEU A 965 -4.13 -24.47 -4.98
C LEU A 965 -3.48 -24.91 -6.29
N SER A 966 -2.23 -24.49 -6.51
CA SER A 966 -1.50 -24.77 -7.74
C SER A 966 0.00 -24.85 -7.51
N GLU A 967 0.68 -25.68 -8.32
CA GLU A 967 2.13 -25.79 -8.39
C GLU A 967 2.55 -25.71 -9.86
N ALA A 968 3.43 -24.78 -10.20
CA ALA A 968 3.92 -24.59 -11.56
C ALA A 968 5.44 -24.40 -11.58
N MET A 969 6.12 -25.10 -12.50
CA MET A 969 7.55 -24.88 -12.75
C MET A 969 7.74 -23.65 -13.62
N LYS A 970 8.66 -22.75 -13.23
CA LYS A 970 8.98 -21.56 -14.01
C LYS A 970 9.97 -21.90 -15.12
N GLU A 971 9.49 -21.89 -16.37
CA GLU A 971 10.28 -22.29 -17.54
C GLU A 971 11.63 -21.55 -17.63
N GLY A 972 12.72 -22.30 -17.78
CA GLY A 972 14.08 -21.74 -17.91
C GLY A 972 14.82 -21.52 -16.59
N THR A 973 14.17 -21.74 -15.44
CA THR A 973 14.80 -21.68 -14.12
C THR A 973 14.52 -22.97 -13.32
N PRO A 974 15.35 -23.34 -12.34
CA PRO A 974 15.09 -24.48 -11.46
C PRO A 974 14.03 -24.20 -10.37
N PHE A 975 13.33 -23.06 -10.45
CA PHE A 975 12.36 -22.62 -9.45
C PHE A 975 10.94 -23.06 -9.78
N PHE A 976 10.21 -23.41 -8.72
CA PHE A 976 8.79 -23.70 -8.72
C PHE A 976 8.07 -22.57 -8.01
N THR A 977 6.89 -22.22 -8.53
CA THR A 977 5.96 -21.28 -7.90
C THR A 977 4.78 -22.07 -7.37
N ILE A 978 4.54 -21.98 -6.07
CA ILE A 978 3.44 -22.63 -5.37
C ILE A 978 2.46 -21.55 -4.94
N GLN A 979 1.19 -21.70 -5.32
CA GLN A 979 0.11 -20.86 -4.80
C GLN A 979 -0.67 -21.65 -3.76
N SER A 980 -0.84 -21.08 -2.57
CA SER A 980 -1.53 -21.69 -1.45
C SER A 980 -2.44 -20.69 -0.73
N LEU A 981 -3.38 -21.18 0.07
CA LEU A 981 -4.19 -20.38 0.99
C LEU A 981 -3.76 -20.71 2.42
N LEU A 982 -3.49 -19.70 3.22
CA LEU A 982 -3.01 -19.81 4.60
C LEU A 982 -3.91 -19.00 5.54
N PRO A 983 -4.43 -19.58 6.64
CA PRO A 983 -5.17 -18.82 7.64
C PRO A 983 -4.32 -17.70 8.26
N ALA A 984 -4.86 -16.50 8.36
CA ALA A 984 -4.16 -15.33 8.89
C ALA A 984 -3.69 -15.53 10.33
N ALA A 985 -4.46 -16.23 11.16
CA ALA A 985 -4.08 -16.60 12.53
C ALA A 985 -2.82 -17.46 12.60
N GLU A 986 -2.56 -18.28 11.59
CA GLU A 986 -1.39 -19.17 11.52
C GLU A 986 -0.26 -18.59 10.66
N SER A 987 -0.41 -17.37 10.14
CA SER A 987 0.58 -16.73 9.27
C SER A 987 1.71 -16.01 10.03
N PHE A 988 1.51 -15.68 11.31
CA PHE A 988 2.52 -14.97 12.10
C PHE A 988 3.77 -15.84 12.33
N GLY A 989 4.94 -15.30 12.00
CA GLY A 989 6.21 -16.02 11.99
C GLY A 989 6.34 -17.09 10.89
N PHE A 990 5.41 -17.15 9.93
CA PHE A 990 5.48 -18.10 8.82
C PHE A 990 6.64 -17.80 7.88
N ALA A 991 6.84 -16.52 7.53
CA ALA A 991 7.92 -16.10 6.64
C ALA A 991 9.30 -16.43 7.23
N ASP A 992 9.49 -16.21 8.52
CA ASP A 992 10.74 -16.52 9.21
C ASP A 992 10.95 -18.02 9.39
N GLU A 993 9.90 -18.80 9.71
CA GLU A 993 10.01 -20.25 9.77
C GLU A 993 10.37 -20.83 8.40
N MET A 994 9.73 -20.35 7.33
CA MET A 994 10.04 -20.72 5.95
C MET A 994 11.48 -20.39 5.58
N ARG A 995 11.91 -19.15 5.84
CA ARG A 995 13.28 -18.70 5.58
C ARG A 995 14.29 -19.54 6.36
N LYS A 996 14.04 -19.84 7.64
CA LYS A 996 14.94 -20.63 8.48
C LYS A 996 15.05 -22.08 8.03
N ARG A 997 13.95 -22.72 7.62
CA ARG A 997 13.96 -24.13 7.17
C ARG A 997 14.51 -24.32 5.76
N THR A 998 14.31 -23.33 4.90
CA THR A 998 14.84 -23.35 3.52
C THR A 998 16.21 -22.67 3.40
N SER A 999 16.81 -22.22 4.51
CA SER A 999 18.05 -21.43 4.53
C SER A 999 17.99 -20.20 3.62
N GLY A 1000 16.80 -19.59 3.49
CA GLY A 1000 16.52 -18.45 2.64
C GLY A 1000 16.19 -18.77 1.18
N ALA A 1001 16.17 -20.05 0.78
CA ALA A 1001 15.89 -20.43 -0.60
C ALA A 1001 14.41 -20.37 -1.00
N ALA A 1002 13.50 -20.21 -0.03
CA ALA A 1002 12.10 -19.92 -0.30
C ALA A 1002 11.64 -18.67 0.47
N GLN A 1003 10.96 -17.78 -0.25
CA GLN A 1003 10.36 -16.59 0.32
C GLN A 1003 8.86 -16.60 0.05
N PRO A 1004 8.02 -16.72 1.10
CA PRO A 1004 6.58 -16.61 0.95
C PRO A 1004 6.14 -15.15 0.82
N GLN A 1005 5.10 -14.91 0.03
CA GLN A 1005 4.42 -13.63 -0.07
C GLN A 1005 2.96 -13.79 0.29
N LEU A 1006 2.50 -13.04 1.30
CA LEU A 1006 1.13 -13.13 1.82
C LEU A 1006 0.30 -11.94 1.29
N ILE A 1007 -0.83 -12.24 0.66
CA ILE A 1007 -1.79 -11.25 0.14
C ILE A 1007 -3.17 -11.61 0.70
N PHE A 1008 -3.86 -10.65 1.33
CA PHE A 1008 -5.20 -10.88 1.85
C PHE A 1008 -6.19 -11.15 0.71
N THR A 1009 -6.95 -12.25 0.82
CA THR A 1009 -7.92 -12.65 -0.23
C THR A 1009 -9.35 -12.52 0.25
N GLY A 1010 -9.63 -12.80 1.53
CA GLY A 1010 -10.98 -12.73 2.07
C GLY A 1010 -11.18 -13.62 3.29
N PHE A 1011 -12.44 -13.98 3.55
CA PHE A 1011 -12.83 -14.88 4.63
C PHE A 1011 -13.30 -16.22 4.10
N GLU A 1012 -12.83 -17.31 4.69
CA GLU A 1012 -13.25 -18.67 4.38
C GLU A 1012 -13.89 -19.32 5.60
N ILE A 1013 -14.93 -20.12 5.37
CA ILE A 1013 -15.63 -20.84 6.44
C ILE A 1013 -14.70 -21.95 6.95
N LEU A 1014 -14.40 -21.96 8.24
CA LEU A 1014 -13.81 -23.14 8.89
C LEU A 1014 -14.92 -24.17 9.05
N ASP A 1015 -14.80 -25.31 8.36
CA ASP A 1015 -15.81 -26.37 8.37
C ASP A 1015 -15.75 -27.25 9.64
N GLU A 1016 -15.71 -26.59 10.81
CA GLU A 1016 -15.76 -27.20 12.14
C GLU A 1016 -16.74 -26.40 13.01
N ASP A 1017 -17.64 -27.07 13.74
CA ASP A 1017 -18.61 -26.40 14.62
C ASP A 1017 -17.94 -26.21 15.99
N PRO A 1018 -17.80 -24.97 16.50
CA PRO A 1018 -17.16 -24.72 17.79
C PRO A 1018 -17.84 -25.44 18.97
N PHE A 1019 -19.13 -25.75 18.83
CA PHE A 1019 -19.94 -26.43 19.83
C PHE A 1019 -20.27 -27.86 19.45
N TRP A 1020 -19.57 -28.48 18.49
CA TRP A 1020 -19.83 -29.87 18.15
C TRP A 1020 -19.65 -30.79 19.37
N VAL A 1021 -20.65 -31.64 19.61
CA VAL A 1021 -20.64 -32.68 20.65
C VAL A 1021 -21.20 -33.93 19.99
N PRO A 1022 -20.58 -35.12 20.16
CA PRO A 1022 -21.11 -36.36 19.61
C PRO A 1022 -22.53 -36.61 20.15
N PHE A 1023 -23.46 -36.94 19.27
CA PHE A 1023 -24.85 -37.19 19.64
C PHE A 1023 -25.35 -38.57 19.17
N THR A 1024 -24.61 -39.26 18.31
CA THR A 1024 -24.83 -40.67 17.99
C THR A 1024 -23.80 -41.56 18.70
N GLU A 1025 -24.14 -42.85 18.87
CA GLU A 1025 -23.20 -43.84 19.43
C GLU A 1025 -22.00 -44.05 18.49
N ASP A 1026 -22.22 -44.02 17.16
CA ASP A 1026 -21.18 -44.10 16.14
C ASP A 1026 -20.17 -42.93 16.24
N ASP A 1027 -20.64 -41.69 16.45
CA ASP A 1027 -19.76 -40.52 16.64
C ASP A 1027 -18.87 -40.63 17.89
N LEU A 1028 -19.40 -41.29 18.94
CA LEU A 1028 -18.70 -41.48 20.20
C LEU A 1028 -17.62 -42.56 20.07
N GLU A 1029 -17.87 -43.59 19.25
CA GLU A 1029 -16.89 -44.62 18.92
C GLU A 1029 -15.72 -44.06 18.08
N ASP A 1030 -16.00 -43.18 17.12
CA ASP A 1030 -14.98 -42.54 16.25
C ASP A 1030 -14.03 -41.59 17.01
N LEU A 1031 -14.46 -40.99 18.12
CA LEU A 1031 -13.65 -40.09 18.96
C LEU A 1031 -12.71 -40.83 19.93
N GLY A 1032 -12.90 -42.15 20.12
CA GLY A 1032 -12.19 -42.95 21.12
C GLY A 1032 -12.55 -42.61 22.58
N GLU A 1033 -12.05 -43.39 23.54
CA GLU A 1033 -12.39 -43.28 24.97
C GLU A 1033 -11.98 -41.93 25.63
N TYR A 1034 -11.06 -41.17 25.03
CA TYR A 1034 -10.49 -39.95 25.63
C TYR A 1034 -10.72 -38.64 24.84
N GLY A 1035 -11.32 -38.65 23.64
CA GLY A 1035 -11.60 -37.43 22.90
C GLY A 1035 -10.36 -36.54 22.66
N ASP A 1036 -9.22 -37.15 22.29
CA ASP A 1036 -7.89 -36.50 22.25
C ASP A 1036 -7.74 -35.39 21.20
N ARG A 1037 -8.72 -35.21 20.30
CA ARG A 1037 -8.65 -34.21 19.24
C ARG A 1037 -9.33 -32.90 19.68
N GLU A 1038 -8.52 -31.95 20.15
CA GLU A 1038 -8.98 -30.60 20.50
C GLU A 1038 -9.67 -29.94 19.28
N ASN A 1039 -10.92 -29.50 19.46
CA ASN A 1039 -11.67 -28.77 18.44
C ASN A 1039 -11.01 -27.40 18.18
N VAL A 1040 -10.55 -27.18 16.96
CA VAL A 1040 -9.74 -26.02 16.59
C VAL A 1040 -10.61 -24.77 16.52
N ALA A 1041 -11.84 -24.90 16.00
CA ALA A 1041 -12.82 -23.82 15.99
C ALA A 1041 -13.14 -23.35 17.42
N LYS A 1042 -13.27 -24.28 18.38
CA LYS A 1042 -13.46 -23.94 19.79
C LYS A 1042 -12.26 -23.23 20.38
N ARG A 1043 -11.03 -23.65 20.07
CA ARG A 1043 -9.81 -22.98 20.53
C ARG A 1043 -9.71 -21.53 20.03
N TYR A 1044 -10.04 -21.29 18.75
CA TYR A 1044 -10.10 -19.91 18.23
C TYR A 1044 -11.19 -19.09 18.91
N MET A 1045 -12.39 -19.65 19.08
CA MET A 1045 -13.50 -19.00 19.78
C MET A 1045 -13.11 -18.60 21.20
N ASP A 1046 -12.56 -19.54 21.98
CA ASP A 1046 -12.17 -19.30 23.38
C ASP A 1046 -11.03 -18.28 23.49
N SER A 1047 -10.08 -18.28 22.55
CA SER A 1047 -9.01 -17.28 22.50
C SER A 1047 -9.56 -15.86 22.29
N VAL A 1048 -10.49 -15.69 21.35
CA VAL A 1048 -11.14 -14.39 21.11
C VAL A 1048 -12.01 -13.98 22.30
N ARG A 1049 -12.78 -14.92 22.87
CA ARG A 1049 -13.60 -14.67 24.06
C ARG A 1049 -12.77 -14.25 25.28
N ARG A 1050 -11.65 -14.92 25.57
CA ARG A 1050 -10.76 -14.53 26.68
C ARG A 1050 -10.25 -13.10 26.53
N ARG A 1051 -9.85 -12.73 25.31
CA ARG A 1051 -9.33 -11.40 24.99
C ARG A 1051 -10.39 -10.32 25.22
N LYS A 1052 -11.61 -10.54 24.74
CA LYS A 1052 -12.75 -9.62 24.93
C LYS A 1052 -13.36 -9.66 26.34
N GLY A 1053 -12.80 -10.46 27.26
CA GLY A 1053 -13.37 -10.62 28.61
C GLY A 1053 -14.71 -11.34 28.66
N LEU A 1054 -15.09 -12.05 27.59
CA LEU A 1054 -16.33 -12.82 27.50
C LEU A 1054 -16.23 -14.13 28.28
N LEU A 1055 -17.39 -14.65 28.70
CA LEU A 1055 -17.48 -15.94 29.40
C LEU A 1055 -16.99 -17.08 28.50
N VAL A 1056 -15.97 -17.79 28.98
CA VAL A 1056 -15.47 -19.02 28.37
C VAL A 1056 -15.97 -20.19 29.22
N GLU A 1057 -16.63 -21.15 28.58
CA GLU A 1057 -17.06 -22.38 29.23
C GLU A 1057 -15.83 -23.12 29.77
N GLY A 1058 -15.74 -23.25 31.10
CA GLY A 1058 -14.61 -23.89 31.80
C GLY A 1058 -13.77 -22.96 32.67
N ARG A 1059 -13.92 -21.63 32.58
CA ARG A 1059 -13.30 -20.70 33.55
C ARG A 1059 -14.19 -20.58 34.78
N ASN A 1060 -13.86 -21.33 35.84
CA ASN A 1060 -14.37 -21.18 37.21
C ASN A 1060 -15.81 -20.63 37.32
N VAL A 1061 -16.79 -21.39 36.81
CA VAL A 1061 -17.94 -21.64 37.69
C VAL A 1061 -17.38 -22.56 38.76
N ALA A 1062 -16.74 -21.96 39.77
CA ALA A 1062 -16.86 -22.52 41.10
C ALA A 1062 -18.35 -22.84 41.21
N ARG A 1063 -18.65 -24.13 41.40
CA ARG A 1063 -19.98 -24.60 41.75
C ARG A 1063 -20.34 -23.94 43.08
N ASP A 1064 -20.60 -22.64 43.08
CA ASP A 1064 -21.47 -22.03 44.03
C ASP A 1064 -22.79 -22.72 43.78
N ALA A 1065 -23.09 -23.63 44.69
CA ALA A 1065 -24.35 -24.29 44.83
C ALA A 1065 -25.43 -23.21 45.01
N GLU A 1066 -25.87 -22.62 43.90
CA GLU A 1066 -27.11 -21.87 43.86
C GLU A 1066 -28.22 -22.85 44.22
N LYS A 1067 -28.69 -22.68 45.45
CA LYS A 1067 -29.71 -23.49 46.10
C LYS A 1067 -30.89 -23.71 45.15
N GLN A 1068 -31.08 -24.98 44.75
CA GLN A 1068 -32.26 -25.55 44.09
C GLN A 1068 -33.54 -25.45 44.95
N LYS A 1069 -33.89 -24.28 45.49
CA LYS A 1069 -35.10 -24.11 46.33
C LYS A 1069 -36.11 -23.07 45.86
N ASN A 1070 -35.82 -22.26 44.82
CA ASN A 1070 -36.72 -21.15 44.46
C ASN A 1070 -37.39 -21.21 43.08
N MET A 1071 -37.22 -22.27 42.28
CA MET A 1071 -38.11 -22.50 41.14
C MET A 1071 -39.31 -23.36 41.60
N LYS A 1072 -40.33 -22.69 42.13
CA LYS A 1072 -41.62 -23.30 42.48
C LYS A 1072 -42.40 -23.67 41.22
N ARG A 1073 -42.89 -24.92 41.24
CA ARG A 1073 -44.23 -25.42 40.88
C ARG A 1073 -45.07 -24.62 39.89
#